data_AF-A0A8T6RP73-F1
#
_entry.id   AF-A0A8T6RP73-F1
#
_cell.length_a   1.000
_cell.length_b   1.000
_cell.length_c   1.000
_cell.angle_alpha   90.00
_cell.angle_beta   90.00
_cell.angle_gamma   90.00
#
_symmetry.space_group_name_H-M   'P 1'
#
loop_
_entity.id
_entity.type
_entity.pdbx_description
1 polymer ?
#
loop_
_entity_poly.entity_id
_entity_poly.type
_entity_poly.pdbx_seq_one_letter_code
_entity_poly.pdbx_strand_id
1 'polypeptide(L)'
;MLYLRKQTKLRWSQKTLQDKKSSLKIDGREVKFVEGQTVLEVALENNIYIPNLCYIDGIPPYGGCRLCIVKIEGMKGYPTACSTTARQNMIIITKDEELQNLRKEILKLILIEHPNSCLICDNRDNCEDCRHVKNKSGRVFGCFSCPNQNICKLKEIINYLEIKETQYELQYKFLPLERDDPFFERDYNLCILCGRCVRICNELRGIGAIQFINRGCETRVSSVYNLPHIDTNCQFCGACVDICPTGALIEKNMKWTSKDKIYKSSICGFCSLGCGFNYSSMAGIIIESLPNINNNVNRGQACVIGRFCTASFNNGKDRLKYPILRKDKYLIPVNWDEIYYAIHKNLKKYSPSEIAFFVSSELSCEAAYLLNQLSDNLFESENICINGGKSIHIFYNLLEKHFNVKKLPRSYNQIESSSWILLINSNIQVSHPVLMIRLNKAKKQGKKIIAINFEESKISNIVKRMLDFELNLSETDLYFFLLILIKNLLQKSSKGPNKFDNLNELNSFLQNVKIPNSIIKNKKINEIISILTGDLNGTIILGHLEDLTSNLYENIVGILFNYIILSNKLLNFIPLWRNGNLEGVYHQFSSKKLKSKESLLQDIRDGKIKAIYLTERIEEPDILKNVEFVILQDIYLSDTLNHANIVLPASTFLEDTGSFINSELNIQIYDKCALKPGLARSDWEIFRDIGSLFQAEESNDFSFKDNNEILMRINQINPFYQNIKNEELNDSLSKANFFIPCLIDGATEHLDETFTLNSIKYRGERITNKVADLAELNEYKNLEKLPKYPQVIKIKQSSDGYEVISNREIAPNMYEMIIKAPLIASKAQPGNFIIIMKDETSERIPISLSDCDIDKGTITIIFQERGFSTKELTEMQGGNHLFSVVGPLGKEIEMKNFGTILLGGGCYGIGALYPIAKKAKEFGNKVIVLLEARNKDLFFMEEKYKKLVDRVIYCTSDGSKGLKGKIETGIESLLKEGVKIDRCYFIGCNYMIMDASNFTKYHHHIPTYVSLNTIMIDGTGMCGGCRFTYIDGDKEITKFACVDGPIFDGHKIKWEDIISRETQFYDTEILVYQNHSCQAIERFLERQNKSGELNE
;
A
#
# COMPACT_ATOMS: atom_id res chain seq x y z
N MET A 1 -25.19 11.87 3.42
CA MET A 1 -23.74 12.16 3.60
C MET A 1 -23.39 13.62 3.94
N LEU A 2 -23.91 14.65 3.24
CA LEU A 2 -23.72 16.07 3.62
C LEU A 2 -24.26 16.38 5.03
N TYR A 3 -25.36 15.73 5.44
CA TYR A 3 -25.93 15.86 6.79
C TYR A 3 -25.02 15.29 7.89
N LEU A 4 -24.37 14.13 7.65
CA LEU A 4 -23.41 13.51 8.58
C LEU A 4 -22.07 14.26 8.62
N ARG A 5 -21.61 14.84 7.51
CA ARG A 5 -20.42 15.73 7.49
C ARG A 5 -20.66 17.11 8.12
N LYS A 6 -21.92 17.58 8.19
CA LYS A 6 -22.29 18.86 8.81
C LYS A 6 -22.42 18.78 10.34
N GLN A 7 -22.56 17.59 10.94
CA GLN A 7 -22.79 17.43 12.38
C GLN A 7 -21.56 17.05 13.22
N THR A 8 -20.37 16.93 12.63
CA THR A 8 -19.21 16.35 13.30
C THR A 8 -18.40 17.40 14.06
N LYS A 9 -18.77 17.64 15.32
CA LYS A 9 -17.93 18.31 16.33
C LYS A 9 -17.01 17.27 16.97
N LEU A 10 -15.86 16.99 16.36
CA LEU A 10 -14.66 16.51 17.05
C LEU A 10 -13.47 16.69 16.11
N ARG A 11 -12.64 17.68 16.44
CA ARG A 11 -11.43 18.02 15.71
C ARG A 11 -10.28 17.18 16.24
N TRP A 12 -9.37 16.78 15.35
CA TRP A 12 -8.10 16.12 15.74
C TRP A 12 -7.26 16.94 16.72
N SER A 13 -7.51 18.25 16.77
CA SER A 13 -7.10 19.15 17.84
C SER A 13 -8.25 19.35 18.84
N GLN A 14 -8.34 18.52 19.87
CA GLN A 14 -9.11 18.89 21.07
C GLN A 14 -8.34 20.00 21.80
N LYS A 15 -8.46 21.24 21.33
CA LYS A 15 -8.19 22.41 22.16
C LYS A 15 -9.49 22.72 22.90
N THR A 16 -9.47 22.58 24.22
CA THR A 16 -10.64 22.67 25.10
C THR A 16 -11.32 24.03 25.03
N LEU A 17 -12.66 24.05 25.12
CA LEU A 17 -13.44 25.30 25.16
C LEU A 17 -13.04 26.23 26.32
N GLN A 18 -12.46 25.68 27.39
CA GLN A 18 -11.95 26.42 28.56
C GLN A 18 -10.71 27.28 28.24
N ASP A 19 -10.01 27.04 27.13
CA ASP A 19 -8.79 27.78 26.74
C ASP A 19 -9.04 28.99 25.83
N LYS A 20 -10.30 29.26 25.47
CA LYS A 20 -10.68 30.35 24.54
C LYS A 20 -10.69 31.71 25.23
N LYS A 21 -9.52 32.33 25.38
CA LYS A 21 -9.36 33.68 25.98
C LYS A 21 -9.37 34.83 24.97
N SER A 22 -9.11 34.53 23.69
CA SER A 22 -8.93 35.55 22.65
C SER A 22 -10.12 35.63 21.68
N SER A 23 -10.39 36.82 21.15
CA SER A 23 -11.45 37.10 20.19
C SER A 23 -10.95 37.82 18.94
N LEU A 24 -11.64 37.56 17.83
CA LEU A 24 -11.48 38.23 16.54
C LEU A 24 -12.85 38.41 15.88
N LYS A 25 -12.94 39.23 14.84
CA LYS A 25 -14.17 39.44 14.07
C LYS A 25 -14.09 38.79 12.69
N ILE A 26 -15.08 38.00 12.33
CA ILE A 26 -15.26 37.45 10.97
C ILE A 26 -16.62 37.92 10.45
N ASP A 27 -16.64 38.67 9.33
CA ASP A 27 -17.85 39.26 8.74
C ASP A 27 -18.70 40.03 9.79
N GLY A 28 -18.02 40.81 10.63
CA GLY A 28 -18.65 41.57 11.72
C GLY A 28 -19.08 40.75 12.94
N ARG A 29 -19.03 39.41 12.89
CA ARG A 29 -19.35 38.53 14.03
C ARG A 29 -18.12 38.31 14.89
N GLU A 30 -18.25 38.58 16.18
CA GLU A 30 -17.20 38.27 17.15
C GLU A 30 -17.15 36.77 17.43
N VAL A 31 -15.98 36.17 17.25
CA VAL A 31 -15.74 34.74 17.46
C VAL A 31 -14.54 34.51 18.36
N LYS A 32 -14.64 33.50 19.22
CA LYS A 32 -13.57 33.13 20.16
C LYS A 32 -12.72 32.01 19.59
N PHE A 33 -11.42 32.10 19.82
CA PHE A 33 -10.44 31.12 19.35
C PHE A 33 -9.40 30.78 20.43
N VAL A 34 -8.66 29.70 20.20
CA VAL A 34 -7.51 29.29 21.00
C VAL A 34 -6.23 29.64 20.24
N GLU A 35 -5.23 30.18 20.94
CA GLU A 35 -3.96 30.55 20.31
C GLU A 35 -3.35 29.41 19.49
N GLY A 36 -2.80 29.78 18.33
CA GLY A 36 -2.25 28.85 17.34
C GLY A 36 -3.27 28.21 16.39
N GLN A 37 -4.59 28.49 16.53
CA GLN A 37 -5.57 28.11 15.50
C GLN A 37 -5.41 28.96 14.24
N THR A 38 -5.75 28.40 13.09
CA THR A 38 -5.80 29.13 11.81
C THR A 38 -7.14 29.85 11.64
N VAL A 39 -7.19 30.90 10.82
CA VAL A 39 -8.45 31.62 10.54
C VAL A 39 -9.51 30.68 9.97
N LEU A 40 -9.12 29.73 9.11
CA LEU A 40 -10.03 28.73 8.54
C LEU A 40 -10.60 27.80 9.62
N GLU A 41 -9.76 27.31 10.54
CA GLU A 41 -10.21 26.51 11.67
C GLU A 41 -11.23 27.27 12.50
N VAL A 42 -10.94 28.53 12.87
CA VAL A 42 -11.85 29.37 13.66
C VAL A 42 -13.18 29.58 12.95
N ALA A 43 -13.15 29.89 11.64
CA ALA A 43 -14.36 30.07 10.84
C ALA A 43 -15.23 28.81 10.82
N LEU A 44 -14.65 27.66 10.51
CA LEU A 44 -15.37 26.38 10.46
C LEU A 44 -15.95 25.99 11.83
N GLU A 45 -15.32 26.39 12.94
CA GLU A 45 -15.74 26.06 14.31
C GLU A 45 -16.99 26.85 14.71
N ASN A 46 -17.15 28.03 14.11
CA ASN A 46 -18.25 28.95 14.33
C ASN A 46 -19.28 28.92 13.19
N ASN A 47 -19.30 27.84 12.40
CA ASN A 47 -20.21 27.64 11.27
C ASN A 47 -20.13 28.75 10.19
N ILE A 48 -18.97 29.37 10.03
CA ILE A 48 -18.69 30.32 8.96
C ILE A 48 -17.98 29.57 7.84
N TYR A 49 -18.64 29.50 6.68
CA TYR A 49 -18.12 28.77 5.54
C TYR A 49 -17.11 29.59 4.75
N ILE A 50 -15.90 29.05 4.60
CA ILE A 50 -14.87 29.57 3.70
C ILE A 50 -14.54 28.46 2.69
N PRO A 51 -14.64 28.70 1.36
CA PRO A 51 -14.35 27.69 0.35
C PRO A 51 -12.96 27.07 0.48
N ASN A 52 -12.87 25.74 0.45
CA ASN A 52 -11.61 25.02 0.54
C ASN A 52 -11.69 23.62 -0.11
N LEU A 53 -10.64 23.25 -0.86
CA LEU A 53 -10.53 21.93 -1.51
C LEU A 53 -9.38 21.08 -1.00
N CYS A 54 -8.33 21.68 -0.42
CA CYS A 54 -7.12 20.98 0.01
C CYS A 54 -6.97 20.86 1.54
N TYR A 55 -7.89 21.42 2.32
CA TYR A 55 -7.85 21.36 3.78
C TYR A 55 -8.19 19.96 4.28
N ILE A 56 -7.46 19.50 5.30
CA ILE A 56 -7.74 18.30 6.07
C ILE A 56 -7.62 18.70 7.53
N ASP A 57 -8.64 18.38 8.31
CA ASP A 57 -8.65 18.68 9.73
C ASP A 57 -7.52 17.93 10.46
N GLY A 58 -6.81 18.62 11.35
CA GLY A 58 -5.71 18.04 12.13
C GLY A 58 -4.37 17.88 11.43
N ILE A 59 -4.24 18.31 10.17
CA ILE A 59 -3.01 18.17 9.39
C ILE A 59 -2.47 19.57 9.01
N PRO A 60 -1.15 19.84 9.15
CA PRO A 60 -0.50 21.12 8.83
C PRO A 60 -0.94 21.75 7.50
N PRO A 61 -1.12 23.07 7.41
CA PRO A 61 -1.72 23.71 6.24
C PRO A 61 -0.87 23.56 4.96
N TYR A 62 -1.55 23.30 3.84
CA TYR A 62 -0.92 23.06 2.53
C TYR A 62 -0.99 24.25 1.57
N GLY A 63 -2.09 25.01 1.59
CA GLY A 63 -2.27 26.19 0.72
C GLY A 63 -2.39 25.92 -0.79
N GLY A 64 -2.44 24.67 -1.24
CA GLY A 64 -2.42 24.32 -2.67
C GLY A 64 -3.59 24.85 -3.50
N CYS A 65 -4.83 24.81 -2.98
CA CYS A 65 -6.01 25.19 -3.77
C CYS A 65 -6.29 26.71 -3.84
N ARG A 66 -5.72 27.51 -2.93
CA ARG A 66 -5.93 28.98 -2.83
C ARG A 66 -7.39 29.48 -2.74
N LEU A 67 -8.39 28.62 -2.61
CA LEU A 67 -9.80 29.05 -2.50
C LEU A 67 -10.16 29.71 -1.14
N CYS A 68 -9.37 29.42 -0.11
CA CYS A 68 -9.61 29.91 1.25
C CYS A 68 -9.04 31.32 1.49
N ILE A 69 -8.70 32.06 0.44
CA ILE A 69 -8.28 33.46 0.56
C ILE A 69 -9.34 34.30 1.26
N VAL A 70 -8.89 35.25 2.09
CA VAL A 70 -9.72 36.19 2.84
C VAL A 70 -9.08 37.57 2.85
N LYS A 71 -9.88 38.62 3.08
CA LYS A 71 -9.38 39.98 3.29
C LYS A 71 -9.24 40.22 4.79
N ILE A 72 -8.11 40.75 5.22
CA ILE A 72 -7.82 41.03 6.63
C ILE A 72 -7.41 42.49 6.75
N GLU A 73 -8.08 43.26 7.60
CA GLU A 73 -7.74 44.68 7.80
C GLU A 73 -6.29 44.83 8.29
N GLY A 74 -5.56 45.76 7.69
CA GLY A 74 -4.14 46.00 7.98
C GLY A 74 -3.15 45.03 7.30
N MET A 75 -3.63 44.04 6.54
CA MET A 75 -2.78 43.17 5.71
C MET A 75 -2.93 43.48 4.22
N LYS A 76 -1.81 43.52 3.49
CA LYS A 76 -1.83 43.68 2.03
C LYS A 76 -2.21 42.37 1.34
N GLY A 77 -3.03 42.46 0.29
CA GLY A 77 -3.46 41.32 -0.53
C GLY A 77 -4.48 40.42 0.16
N TYR A 78 -4.65 39.20 -0.38
CA TYR A 78 -5.61 38.21 0.10
C TYR A 78 -4.90 36.97 0.68
N PRO A 79 -4.50 36.99 1.96
CA PRO A 79 -3.86 35.84 2.58
C PRO A 79 -4.80 34.62 2.66
N THR A 80 -4.23 33.41 2.65
CA THR A 80 -4.99 32.15 2.77
C THR A 80 -5.38 31.87 4.21
N ALA A 81 -6.69 31.75 4.49
CA ALA A 81 -7.20 31.48 5.83
C ALA A 81 -6.67 30.19 6.45
N CYS A 82 -6.29 29.19 5.65
CA CYS A 82 -5.76 27.92 6.16
C CYS A 82 -4.35 28.05 6.75
N SER A 83 -3.54 29.02 6.32
CA SER A 83 -2.16 29.19 6.81
C SER A 83 -2.02 30.40 7.74
N THR A 84 -2.98 31.31 7.74
CA THR A 84 -2.97 32.49 8.60
C THR A 84 -3.41 32.11 10.01
N THR A 85 -2.52 32.30 10.99
CA THR A 85 -2.84 32.13 12.41
C THR A 85 -3.77 33.24 12.89
N ALA A 86 -4.81 32.86 13.63
CA ALA A 86 -5.73 33.79 14.29
C ALA A 86 -4.99 34.62 15.36
N ARG A 87 -5.25 35.93 15.39
CA ARG A 87 -4.69 36.87 16.38
C ARG A 87 -5.81 37.72 16.98
N GLN A 88 -5.57 38.20 18.21
CA GLN A 88 -6.50 39.08 18.91
C GLN A 88 -6.81 40.31 18.05
N ASN A 89 -8.09 40.71 18.03
CA ASN A 89 -8.60 41.89 17.32
C ASN A 89 -8.39 41.87 15.80
N MET A 90 -8.09 40.71 15.17
CA MET A 90 -8.15 40.59 13.71
C MET A 90 -9.58 40.83 13.21
N ILE A 91 -9.71 41.60 12.13
CA ILE A 91 -10.97 41.79 11.41
C ILE A 91 -10.83 41.15 10.04
N ILE A 92 -11.58 40.07 9.83
CA ILE A 92 -11.57 39.25 8.63
C ILE A 92 -12.88 39.43 7.87
N ILE A 93 -12.77 39.68 6.57
CA ILE A 93 -13.88 39.75 5.63
C ILE A 93 -13.77 38.55 4.70
N THR A 94 -14.79 37.69 4.71
CA THR A 94 -14.85 36.47 3.90
C THR A 94 -15.70 36.64 2.64
N LYS A 95 -16.56 37.67 2.61
CA LYS A 95 -17.43 38.04 1.50
C LYS A 95 -17.16 39.47 1.06
N ASP A 96 -16.54 39.61 -0.10
CA ASP A 96 -16.21 40.86 -0.77
C ASP A 96 -16.24 40.55 -2.28
N GLU A 97 -16.71 41.49 -3.11
CA GLU A 97 -16.97 41.21 -4.54
C GLU A 97 -15.68 40.84 -5.29
N GLU A 98 -14.60 41.58 -5.06
CA GLU A 98 -13.28 41.33 -5.64
C GLU A 98 -12.74 39.96 -5.18
N LEU A 99 -12.91 39.65 -3.89
CA LEU A 99 -12.53 38.35 -3.33
C LEU A 99 -13.29 37.18 -3.96
N GLN A 100 -14.60 37.32 -4.19
CA GLN A 100 -15.40 36.25 -4.81
C GLN A 100 -15.04 36.08 -6.29
N ASN A 101 -14.77 37.17 -7.01
CA ASN A 101 -14.30 37.11 -8.39
C ASN A 101 -12.94 36.40 -8.49
N LEU A 102 -12.01 36.70 -7.59
CA LEU A 102 -10.72 36.01 -7.53
C LEU A 102 -10.87 34.50 -7.25
N ARG A 103 -11.79 34.11 -6.34
CA ARG A 103 -12.11 32.69 -6.09
C ARG A 103 -12.71 32.01 -7.32
N LYS A 104 -13.60 32.69 -8.06
CA LYS A 104 -14.17 32.19 -9.32
C LYS A 104 -13.06 31.92 -10.34
N GLU A 105 -12.13 32.86 -10.53
CA GLU A 105 -11.01 32.67 -11.47
C GLU A 105 -10.07 31.54 -11.05
N ILE A 106 -9.68 31.47 -9.78
CA ILE A 106 -8.87 30.34 -9.27
C ILE A 106 -9.57 29.01 -9.52
N LEU A 107 -10.88 28.93 -9.28
CA LEU A 107 -11.63 27.70 -9.50
C LEU A 107 -11.75 27.36 -10.98
N LYS A 108 -11.96 28.34 -11.87
CA LYS A 108 -11.94 28.14 -13.32
C LYS A 108 -10.61 27.55 -13.81
N LEU A 109 -9.48 28.02 -13.27
CA LEU A 109 -8.16 27.45 -13.57
C LEU A 109 -8.03 25.99 -13.12
N ILE A 110 -8.53 25.64 -11.92
CA ILE A 110 -8.57 24.24 -11.45
C ILE A 110 -9.44 23.37 -12.37
N LEU A 111 -10.50 23.94 -12.95
CA LEU A 111 -11.42 23.23 -13.84
C LEU A 111 -10.87 23.00 -15.25
N ILE A 112 -9.77 23.64 -15.67
CA ILE A 112 -9.16 23.45 -17.01
C ILE A 112 -8.81 21.98 -17.23
N GLU A 113 -8.30 21.30 -16.20
CA GLU A 113 -7.84 19.91 -16.30
C GLU A 113 -8.86 18.89 -15.76
N HIS A 114 -10.01 19.35 -15.29
CA HIS A 114 -11.07 18.51 -14.73
C HIS A 114 -12.26 18.48 -15.68
N PRO A 115 -12.78 17.32 -16.10
CA PRO A 115 -13.97 17.26 -16.95
C PRO A 115 -15.15 17.98 -16.29
N ASN A 116 -15.45 19.19 -16.77
CA ASN A 116 -16.27 20.18 -16.07
C ASN A 116 -17.62 20.44 -16.74
N SER A 117 -17.86 19.94 -17.95
CA SER A 117 -19.04 20.28 -18.74
C SER A 117 -20.35 19.94 -18.00
N CYS A 118 -20.41 18.80 -17.32
CA CYS A 118 -21.55 18.44 -16.48
C CYS A 118 -21.59 19.21 -15.15
N LEU A 119 -20.47 19.74 -14.65
CA LEU A 119 -20.42 20.47 -13.37
C LEU A 119 -21.04 21.86 -13.50
N ILE A 120 -20.84 22.53 -14.64
CA ILE A 120 -21.29 23.91 -14.90
C ILE A 120 -22.59 24.00 -15.72
N CYS A 121 -23.14 22.85 -16.15
CA CYS A 121 -24.37 22.80 -16.94
C CYS A 121 -25.62 23.14 -16.10
N ASP A 122 -26.44 24.08 -16.57
CA ASP A 122 -27.70 24.47 -15.94
C ASP A 122 -28.77 23.35 -15.97
N ASN A 123 -28.72 22.46 -16.98
CA ASN A 123 -29.69 21.37 -17.12
C ASN A 123 -29.27 20.07 -16.38
N ARG A 124 -28.22 20.15 -15.55
CA ARG A 124 -27.65 18.99 -14.84
C ARG A 124 -28.69 18.27 -13.98
N ASP A 125 -29.46 19.00 -13.19
CA ASP A 125 -30.35 18.41 -12.19
C ASP A 125 -31.51 17.65 -12.87
N ASN A 126 -32.08 18.20 -13.95
CA ASN A 126 -33.07 17.49 -14.79
C ASN A 126 -32.49 16.21 -15.42
N CYS A 127 -31.23 16.25 -15.88
CA CYS A 127 -30.56 15.07 -16.42
C CYS A 127 -30.30 14.00 -15.35
N GLU A 128 -30.07 14.39 -14.09
CA GLU A 128 -29.90 13.47 -12.97
C GLU A 128 -31.21 12.71 -12.64
N ASP A 129 -32.36 13.34 -12.86
CA ASP A 129 -33.68 12.74 -12.63
C ASP A 129 -34.12 11.84 -13.79
N CYS A 130 -33.83 12.20 -15.04
CA CYS A 130 -34.34 11.50 -16.23
C CYS A 130 -33.55 10.23 -16.62
N ARG A 131 -32.32 10.00 -16.11
CA ARG A 131 -31.48 8.85 -16.51
C ARG A 131 -31.44 7.78 -15.43
N HIS A 132 -32.18 6.68 -15.61
CA HIS A 132 -32.30 5.58 -14.63
C HIS A 132 -31.06 4.65 -14.53
N VAL A 133 -30.20 4.59 -15.55
CA VAL A 133 -29.05 3.67 -15.59
C VAL A 133 -27.75 4.41 -15.26
N LYS A 134 -27.50 4.61 -13.96
CA LYS A 134 -26.57 5.66 -13.49
C LYS A 134 -25.07 5.31 -13.55
N ASN A 135 -24.66 4.03 -13.48
CA ASN A 135 -23.23 3.68 -13.29
C ASN A 135 -22.72 2.49 -14.12
N LYS A 136 -23.25 2.17 -15.31
CA LYS A 136 -22.76 1.02 -16.11
C LYS A 136 -21.51 1.31 -16.95
N SER A 137 -21.00 2.54 -16.93
CA SER A 137 -19.77 2.89 -17.61
C SER A 137 -18.55 2.56 -16.75
N GLY A 138 -17.57 1.87 -17.33
CA GLY A 138 -16.28 1.66 -16.69
C GLY A 138 -15.50 2.96 -16.43
N ARG A 139 -15.81 4.06 -17.14
CA ARG A 139 -15.13 5.36 -17.01
C ARG A 139 -16.14 6.46 -16.66
N VAL A 140 -15.72 7.45 -15.88
CA VAL A 140 -16.55 8.61 -15.56
C VAL A 140 -16.46 9.62 -16.72
N PHE A 141 -17.54 9.73 -17.50
CA PHE A 141 -17.63 10.69 -18.62
C PHE A 141 -18.29 12.01 -18.23
N GLY A 142 -18.84 12.08 -17.01
CA GLY A 142 -19.50 13.26 -16.47
C GLY A 142 -20.08 12.97 -15.09
N CYS A 143 -20.58 14.01 -14.41
CA CYS A 143 -21.07 13.92 -13.04
C CYS A 143 -22.15 12.85 -12.84
N PHE A 144 -23.01 12.63 -13.84
CA PHE A 144 -24.08 11.63 -13.76
C PHE A 144 -23.56 10.19 -13.60
N SER A 145 -22.38 9.90 -14.16
CA SER A 145 -21.68 8.61 -14.08
C SER A 145 -20.65 8.56 -12.93
N CYS A 146 -20.48 9.65 -12.20
CA CYS A 146 -19.53 9.74 -11.11
C CYS A 146 -20.17 9.22 -9.81
N PRO A 147 -19.59 8.21 -9.15
CA PRO A 147 -20.11 7.72 -7.88
C PRO A 147 -19.99 8.75 -6.75
N ASN A 148 -19.12 9.75 -6.90
CA ASN A 148 -18.93 10.83 -5.92
C ASN A 148 -19.95 11.98 -6.05
N GLN A 149 -20.91 11.93 -6.98
CA GLN A 149 -21.81 13.04 -7.34
C GLN A 149 -22.56 13.71 -6.17
N ASN A 150 -22.95 12.94 -5.15
CA ASN A 150 -23.73 13.43 -4.00
C ASN A 150 -22.86 14.01 -2.87
N ILE A 151 -21.54 13.82 -2.94
CA ILE A 151 -20.57 14.22 -1.91
C ILE A 151 -19.35 14.95 -2.46
N CYS A 152 -19.39 15.30 -3.74
CA CYS A 152 -18.32 15.99 -4.41
C CYS A 152 -18.18 17.41 -3.85
N LYS A 153 -17.06 17.66 -3.16
CA LYS A 153 -16.76 18.98 -2.59
C LYS A 153 -16.55 20.03 -3.67
N LEU A 154 -16.07 19.61 -4.84
CA LEU A 154 -15.91 20.48 -6.00
C LEU A 154 -17.28 20.98 -6.52
N LYS A 155 -18.27 20.09 -6.66
CA LYS A 155 -19.66 20.44 -7.01
C LYS A 155 -20.26 21.44 -6.02
N GLU A 156 -20.05 21.22 -4.72
CA GLU A 156 -20.52 22.13 -3.66
C GLU A 156 -19.97 23.55 -3.82
N ILE A 157 -18.68 23.69 -4.11
CA ILE A 157 -18.03 25.01 -4.25
C ILE A 157 -18.43 25.69 -5.56
N ILE A 158 -18.57 24.94 -6.66
CA ILE A 158 -19.06 25.48 -7.94
C ILE A 158 -20.45 26.10 -7.75
N ASN A 159 -21.35 25.39 -7.09
CA ASN A 159 -22.68 25.90 -6.77
C ASN A 159 -22.60 27.13 -5.83
N TYR A 160 -21.73 27.11 -4.83
CA TYR A 160 -21.53 28.23 -3.90
C TYR A 160 -21.00 29.50 -4.58
N LEU A 161 -20.09 29.36 -5.56
CA LEU A 161 -19.53 30.47 -6.32
C LEU A 161 -20.34 30.81 -7.58
N GLU A 162 -21.42 30.08 -7.85
CA GLU A 162 -22.31 30.29 -9.00
C GLU A 162 -21.56 30.30 -10.36
N ILE A 163 -20.62 29.37 -10.54
CA ILE A 163 -19.88 29.25 -11.82
C ILE A 163 -20.74 28.49 -12.84
N LYS A 164 -21.12 29.17 -13.92
CA LYS A 164 -21.92 28.62 -15.03
C LYS A 164 -21.14 28.42 -16.33
N GLU A 165 -20.01 29.10 -16.49
CA GLU A 165 -19.20 29.05 -17.70
C GLU A 165 -17.71 29.20 -17.40
N THR A 166 -16.89 28.70 -18.31
CA THR A 166 -15.43 28.83 -18.29
C THR A 166 -14.96 29.39 -19.62
N GLN A 167 -14.11 30.43 -19.59
CA GLN A 167 -13.51 31.02 -20.79
C GLN A 167 -12.30 30.23 -21.29
N TYR A 168 -11.82 29.27 -20.49
CA TYR A 168 -10.66 28.45 -20.79
C TYR A 168 -11.09 27.16 -21.49
N GLU A 169 -10.31 26.75 -22.47
CA GLU A 169 -10.48 25.47 -23.14
C GLU A 169 -10.11 24.31 -22.21
N LEU A 170 -10.92 23.24 -22.21
CA LEU A 170 -10.69 22.06 -21.39
C LEU A 170 -9.45 21.30 -21.90
N GLN A 171 -8.43 21.17 -21.05
CA GLN A 171 -7.24 20.35 -21.31
C GLN A 171 -7.40 18.99 -20.63
N TYR A 172 -8.09 18.07 -21.30
CA TYR A 172 -8.26 16.72 -20.78
C TYR A 172 -6.94 15.95 -20.82
N LYS A 173 -6.55 15.31 -19.71
CA LYS A 173 -5.24 14.64 -19.57
C LYS A 173 -5.12 13.28 -20.26
N PHE A 174 -6.25 12.70 -20.70
CA PHE A 174 -6.33 11.37 -21.33
C PHE A 174 -5.60 10.24 -20.58
N LEU A 175 -5.52 10.33 -19.24
CA LEU A 175 -4.84 9.33 -18.44
C LEU A 175 -5.62 8.00 -18.45
N PRO A 176 -4.92 6.85 -18.44
CA PRO A 176 -5.56 5.56 -18.28
C PRO A 176 -6.18 5.44 -16.89
N LEU A 177 -7.22 4.61 -16.78
CA LEU A 177 -7.85 4.28 -15.50
C LEU A 177 -7.06 3.13 -14.85
N GLU A 178 -6.57 3.34 -13.64
CA GLU A 178 -5.78 2.34 -12.92
C GLU A 178 -6.72 1.45 -12.08
N ARG A 179 -6.69 0.12 -12.33
CA ARG A 179 -7.62 -0.87 -11.72
C ARG A 179 -6.94 -2.07 -11.07
N ASP A 180 -5.62 -2.15 -11.14
CA ASP A 180 -4.84 -3.32 -10.69
C ASP A 180 -4.91 -3.54 -9.17
N ASP A 181 -5.32 -2.52 -8.41
CA ASP A 181 -5.45 -2.63 -6.96
C ASP A 181 -6.75 -3.33 -6.52
N PRO A 182 -6.73 -4.16 -5.48
CA PRO A 182 -7.87 -5.00 -5.09
C PRO A 182 -9.13 -4.20 -4.69
N PHE A 183 -8.98 -3.10 -3.94
CA PHE A 183 -10.13 -2.48 -3.26
C PHE A 183 -10.68 -1.19 -3.91
N PHE A 184 -9.86 -0.43 -4.64
CA PHE A 184 -10.27 0.86 -5.21
C PHE A 184 -9.63 1.11 -6.58
N GLU A 185 -10.32 1.87 -7.42
CA GLU A 185 -9.86 2.32 -8.74
C GLU A 185 -9.44 3.79 -8.68
N ARG A 186 -8.59 4.19 -9.64
CA ARG A 186 -8.01 5.54 -9.69
C ARG A 186 -8.22 6.15 -11.06
N ASP A 187 -9.09 7.16 -11.13
CA ASP A 187 -9.32 7.98 -12.32
C ASP A 187 -8.68 9.36 -12.12
N TYR A 188 -7.38 9.46 -12.41
CA TYR A 188 -6.65 10.71 -12.23
C TYR A 188 -7.05 11.82 -13.20
N ASN A 189 -7.89 11.55 -14.21
CA ASN A 189 -8.54 12.60 -14.99
C ASN A 189 -9.51 13.44 -14.15
N LEU A 190 -9.99 12.91 -13.02
CA LEU A 190 -10.82 13.63 -12.07
C LEU A 190 -9.99 14.35 -10.99
N CYS A 191 -8.66 14.21 -11.00
CA CYS A 191 -7.80 14.74 -9.96
C CYS A 191 -7.55 16.24 -10.13
N ILE A 192 -7.80 17.01 -9.08
CA ILE A 192 -7.53 18.47 -9.02
C ILE A 192 -6.22 18.80 -8.29
N LEU A 193 -5.32 17.81 -8.14
CA LEU A 193 -4.02 17.96 -7.48
C LEU A 193 -4.07 18.61 -6.08
N CYS A 194 -5.17 18.44 -5.35
CA CYS A 194 -5.35 19.06 -4.02
C CYS A 194 -4.41 18.52 -2.93
N GLY A 195 -3.71 17.42 -3.20
CA GLY A 195 -2.75 16.78 -2.28
C GLY A 195 -3.37 16.06 -1.08
N ARG A 196 -4.70 15.99 -0.96
CA ARG A 196 -5.35 15.40 0.23
C ARG A 196 -4.98 13.93 0.45
N CYS A 197 -4.96 13.13 -0.62
CA CYS A 197 -4.57 11.72 -0.58
C CYS A 197 -3.08 11.53 -0.21
N VAL A 198 -2.19 12.34 -0.79
CA VAL A 198 -0.75 12.33 -0.49
C VAL A 198 -0.52 12.67 0.99
N ARG A 199 -1.14 13.75 1.45
CA ARG A 199 -0.97 14.27 2.81
C ARG A 199 -1.56 13.36 3.87
N ILE A 200 -2.74 12.77 3.66
CA ILE A 200 -3.30 11.84 4.65
C ILE A 200 -2.45 10.56 4.75
N CYS A 201 -1.89 10.09 3.63
CA CYS A 201 -1.03 8.90 3.60
C CYS A 201 0.32 9.17 4.28
N ASN A 202 0.92 10.33 4.05
CA ASN A 202 2.23 10.68 4.58
C ASN A 202 2.14 11.25 6.01
N GLU A 203 1.33 12.27 6.22
CA GLU A 203 1.31 13.04 7.47
C GLU A 203 0.51 12.35 8.57
N LEU A 204 -0.61 11.68 8.25
CA LEU A 204 -1.45 11.04 9.26
C LEU A 204 -1.11 9.57 9.46
N ARG A 205 -1.09 8.80 8.36
CA ARG A 205 -0.80 7.36 8.39
C ARG A 205 0.69 7.05 8.50
N GLY A 206 1.57 7.97 8.11
CA GLY A 206 3.03 7.78 8.19
C GLY A 206 3.58 6.77 7.17
N ILE A 207 2.83 6.46 6.10
CA ILE A 207 3.20 5.41 5.12
C ILE A 207 3.81 6.00 3.85
N GLY A 208 3.27 7.13 3.35
CA GLY A 208 3.81 7.78 2.16
C GLY A 208 3.76 6.94 0.87
N ALA A 209 2.80 6.02 0.73
CA ALA A 209 2.62 5.18 -0.45
C ALA A 209 2.16 5.95 -1.70
N ILE A 210 1.58 7.15 -1.53
CA ILE A 210 1.09 8.03 -2.60
C ILE A 210 1.83 9.37 -2.53
N GLN A 211 2.36 9.84 -3.66
CA GLN A 211 3.09 11.10 -3.79
C GLN A 211 2.70 11.90 -5.03
N PHE A 212 3.20 13.13 -5.10
CA PHE A 212 3.25 13.89 -6.34
C PHE A 212 4.49 13.47 -7.13
N ILE A 213 4.33 13.20 -8.41
CA ILE A 213 5.42 12.95 -9.35
C ILE A 213 5.41 14.02 -10.44
N ASN A 214 6.54 14.15 -11.13
CA ASN A 214 6.81 15.19 -12.13
C ASN A 214 6.72 16.62 -11.54
N ARG A 215 6.76 17.64 -12.40
CA ARG A 215 6.69 19.07 -12.03
C ARG A 215 5.91 19.86 -13.08
N GLY A 216 5.42 21.03 -12.71
CA GLY A 216 4.68 21.92 -13.63
C GLY A 216 3.35 21.31 -14.07
N CYS A 217 2.99 21.49 -15.34
CA CYS A 217 1.77 20.94 -15.95
C CYS A 217 1.75 19.39 -16.00
N GLU A 218 2.91 18.74 -15.93
CA GLU A 218 2.99 17.26 -15.90
C GLU A 218 2.77 16.67 -14.50
N THR A 219 2.60 17.51 -13.48
CA THR A 219 2.42 17.06 -12.10
C THR A 219 1.19 16.16 -11.98
N ARG A 220 1.38 14.95 -11.44
CA ARG A 220 0.28 14.04 -11.13
C ARG A 220 0.47 13.35 -9.79
N VAL A 221 -0.64 12.88 -9.24
CA VAL A 221 -0.62 11.98 -8.08
C VAL A 221 -0.34 10.58 -8.60
N SER A 222 0.57 9.88 -7.93
CA SER A 222 0.92 8.49 -8.24
C SER A 222 1.40 7.78 -6.99
N SER A 223 1.34 6.46 -6.99
CA SER A 223 2.09 5.60 -6.08
C SER A 223 3.61 5.71 -6.32
N VAL A 224 4.39 5.21 -5.36
CA VAL A 224 5.85 5.13 -5.45
C VAL A 224 6.27 4.33 -6.70
N TYR A 225 7.20 4.89 -7.48
CA TYR A 225 7.66 4.35 -8.77
C TYR A 225 6.54 4.09 -9.80
N ASN A 226 5.34 4.66 -9.62
CA ASN A 226 4.17 4.41 -10.47
C ASN A 226 3.78 2.92 -10.54
N LEU A 227 4.01 2.17 -9.46
CA LEU A 227 3.63 0.76 -9.32
C LEU A 227 2.20 0.64 -8.74
N PRO A 228 1.44 -0.44 -9.00
CA PRO A 228 0.22 -0.76 -8.23
C PRO A 228 0.39 -0.58 -6.71
N HIS A 229 -0.63 -0.15 -5.96
CA HIS A 229 -0.47 0.02 -4.50
C HIS A 229 -0.13 -1.29 -3.80
N ILE A 230 -0.61 -2.41 -4.33
CA ILE A 230 -0.32 -3.76 -3.82
C ILE A 230 1.20 -4.05 -3.83
N ASP A 231 1.93 -3.41 -4.74
CA ASP A 231 3.38 -3.50 -4.93
C ASP A 231 4.17 -2.51 -4.04
N THR A 232 3.47 -1.69 -3.27
CA THR A 232 4.08 -0.66 -2.42
C THR A 232 3.82 -0.97 -0.94
N ASN A 233 4.34 -0.13 -0.05
CA ASN A 233 4.06 -0.21 1.38
C ASN A 233 2.59 0.15 1.76
N CYS A 234 1.65 0.17 0.81
CA CYS A 234 0.26 0.47 1.06
C CYS A 234 -0.39 -0.57 1.99
N GLN A 235 -1.12 -0.08 3.00
CA GLN A 235 -1.90 -0.92 3.91
C GLN A 235 -3.38 -1.04 3.50
N PHE A 236 -3.78 -0.42 2.38
CA PHE A 236 -5.17 -0.37 1.93
C PHE A 236 -6.15 0.11 3.01
N CYS A 237 -5.74 1.10 3.81
CA CYS A 237 -6.58 1.68 4.86
C CYS A 237 -7.76 2.53 4.35
N GLY A 238 -7.79 2.86 3.04
CA GLY A 238 -8.85 3.65 2.41
C GLY A 238 -8.85 5.14 2.74
N ALA A 239 -7.99 5.63 3.64
CA ALA A 239 -7.96 7.05 4.03
C ALA A 239 -7.80 8.02 2.83
N CYS A 240 -7.06 7.62 1.79
CA CYS A 240 -6.92 8.40 0.57
C CYS A 240 -8.21 8.46 -0.26
N VAL A 241 -9.00 7.38 -0.28
CA VAL A 241 -10.31 7.29 -0.93
C VAL A 241 -11.31 8.18 -0.19
N ASP A 242 -11.37 8.06 1.14
CA ASP A 242 -12.34 8.77 1.99
C ASP A 242 -12.20 10.30 1.94
N ILE A 243 -10.95 10.77 1.74
CA ILE A 243 -10.62 12.19 1.70
C ILE A 243 -10.67 12.80 0.28
N CYS A 244 -10.86 11.99 -0.77
CA CYS A 244 -10.83 12.48 -2.15
C CYS A 244 -12.03 13.42 -2.45
N PRO A 245 -11.82 14.67 -2.87
CA PRO A 245 -12.92 15.63 -3.06
C PRO A 245 -13.68 15.46 -4.39
N THR A 246 -13.09 14.80 -5.39
CA THR A 246 -13.56 14.79 -6.78
C THR A 246 -13.95 13.42 -7.32
N GLY A 247 -13.68 12.35 -6.58
CA GLY A 247 -13.90 10.98 -7.05
C GLY A 247 -12.76 10.44 -7.90
N ALA A 248 -11.57 11.04 -7.86
CA ALA A 248 -10.39 10.47 -8.50
C ALA A 248 -9.95 9.13 -7.89
N LEU A 249 -10.34 8.85 -6.65
CA LEU A 249 -10.11 7.58 -5.93
C LEU A 249 -11.48 7.07 -5.48
N ILE A 250 -11.87 5.87 -5.90
CA ILE A 250 -13.21 5.31 -5.68
C ILE A 250 -13.12 3.83 -5.33
N GLU A 251 -13.89 3.40 -4.33
CA GLU A 251 -14.07 1.99 -3.99
C GLU A 251 -14.80 1.21 -5.12
N LYS A 252 -14.28 0.03 -5.48
CA LYS A 252 -14.82 -0.81 -6.56
C LYS A 252 -16.28 -1.23 -6.33
N ASN A 253 -16.59 -1.70 -5.12
CA ASN A 253 -17.93 -2.19 -4.77
C ASN A 253 -18.99 -1.08 -4.78
N MET A 254 -18.62 0.13 -4.36
CA MET A 254 -19.53 1.28 -4.33
C MET A 254 -19.93 1.76 -5.73
N LYS A 255 -19.03 1.65 -6.72
CA LYS A 255 -19.19 2.24 -8.05
C LYS A 255 -20.49 1.87 -8.76
N TRP A 256 -20.97 0.63 -8.57
CA TRP A 256 -22.09 0.07 -9.34
C TRP A 256 -23.46 0.24 -8.66
N THR A 257 -23.52 0.99 -7.55
CA THR A 257 -24.70 1.01 -6.66
C THR A 257 -25.54 2.28 -6.79
N SER A 258 -26.83 2.20 -6.44
CA SER A 258 -27.81 3.32 -6.54
C SER A 258 -27.54 4.44 -5.52
N LYS A 259 -28.22 5.58 -5.70
CA LYS A 259 -28.24 6.72 -4.77
C LYS A 259 -29.04 6.43 -3.49
N ASP A 260 -29.95 5.45 -3.50
CA ASP A 260 -30.91 5.16 -2.42
C ASP A 260 -30.31 4.32 -1.28
N LYS A 261 -29.25 4.83 -0.65
CA LYS A 261 -28.56 4.15 0.45
C LYS A 261 -29.01 4.68 1.80
N ILE A 262 -29.24 3.77 2.73
CA ILE A 262 -29.49 4.10 4.14
C ILE A 262 -28.15 4.04 4.87
N TYR A 263 -27.83 5.08 5.64
CA TYR A 263 -26.61 5.12 6.46
C TYR A 263 -26.97 4.91 7.92
N LYS A 264 -26.29 3.98 8.59
CA LYS A 264 -26.40 3.76 10.02
C LYS A 264 -25.02 3.69 10.67
N SER A 265 -24.90 4.31 11.84
CA SER A 265 -23.70 4.25 12.66
C SER A 265 -23.68 2.94 13.43
N SER A 266 -22.55 2.26 13.48
CA SER A 266 -22.33 1.07 14.31
C SER A 266 -20.83 0.87 14.53
N ILE A 267 -20.40 -0.26 15.07
CA ILE A 267 -18.97 -0.57 15.30
C ILE A 267 -18.47 -1.67 14.37
N CYS A 268 -17.17 -1.89 14.37
CA CYS A 268 -16.50 -3.01 13.74
C CYS A 268 -16.18 -4.07 14.80
N GLY A 269 -16.69 -5.29 14.62
CA GLY A 269 -16.49 -6.41 15.55
C GLY A 269 -15.36 -7.36 15.19
N PHE A 270 -14.41 -6.99 14.31
CA PHE A 270 -13.36 -7.92 13.86
C PHE A 270 -12.11 -7.98 14.77
N CYS A 271 -11.84 -6.94 15.56
CA CYS A 271 -10.72 -6.91 16.50
C CYS A 271 -11.08 -6.11 17.75
N SER A 272 -10.24 -6.18 18.77
CA SER A 272 -10.57 -5.68 20.12
C SER A 272 -10.68 -4.15 20.26
N LEU A 273 -10.47 -3.37 19.18
CA LEU A 273 -10.59 -1.91 19.23
C LEU A 273 -12.04 -1.42 19.30
N GLY A 274 -12.96 -2.09 18.60
CA GLY A 274 -14.33 -1.59 18.42
C GLY A 274 -14.41 -0.26 17.64
N CYS A 275 -13.72 -0.17 16.49
CA CYS A 275 -13.72 1.04 15.66
C CYS A 275 -15.13 1.43 15.19
N GLY A 276 -15.48 2.72 15.20
CA GLY A 276 -16.78 3.19 14.74
C GLY A 276 -16.87 3.40 13.22
N PHE A 277 -17.98 2.97 12.63
CA PHE A 277 -18.26 3.08 11.19
C PHE A 277 -19.69 3.58 10.93
N ASN A 278 -19.87 4.23 9.79
CA ASN A 278 -21.16 4.51 9.17
C ASN A 278 -21.32 3.53 8.00
N TYR A 279 -22.12 2.50 8.20
CA TYR A 279 -22.40 1.51 7.17
C TYR A 279 -23.54 1.99 6.29
N SER A 280 -23.36 1.85 4.98
CA SER A 280 -24.43 2.07 4.02
C SER A 280 -25.03 0.74 3.60
N SER A 281 -26.36 0.66 3.55
CA SER A 281 -27.07 -0.50 3.06
C SER A 281 -28.16 -0.14 2.04
N MET A 282 -28.44 -1.09 1.15
CA MET A 282 -29.49 -1.01 0.14
C MET A 282 -30.24 -2.34 0.15
N ALA A 283 -31.57 -2.29 0.31
CA ALA A 283 -32.40 -3.49 0.46
C ALA A 283 -31.88 -4.50 1.51
N GLY A 284 -31.28 -3.99 2.61
CA GLY A 284 -30.74 -4.82 3.68
C GLY A 284 -29.34 -5.40 3.44
N ILE A 285 -28.72 -5.12 2.29
CA ILE A 285 -27.38 -5.59 1.91
C ILE A 285 -26.36 -4.47 2.18
N ILE A 286 -25.22 -4.79 2.80
CA ILE A 286 -24.16 -3.80 3.05
C ILE A 286 -23.47 -3.43 1.75
N ILE A 287 -23.33 -2.14 1.46
CA ILE A 287 -22.68 -1.64 0.25
C ILE A 287 -21.32 -1.00 0.53
N GLU A 288 -21.21 -0.26 1.63
CA GLU A 288 -20.05 0.57 1.92
C GLU A 288 -19.86 0.72 3.43
N SER A 289 -18.60 0.75 3.88
CA SER A 289 -18.23 0.95 5.28
C SER A 289 -17.37 2.20 5.40
N LEU A 290 -17.92 3.31 5.88
CA LEU A 290 -17.18 4.58 6.02
C LEU A 290 -16.75 4.80 7.48
N PRO A 291 -15.48 5.13 7.77
CA PRO A 291 -15.07 5.34 9.15
C PRO A 291 -15.79 6.55 9.78
N ASN A 292 -16.27 6.39 11.01
CA ASN A 292 -16.97 7.45 11.73
C ASN A 292 -15.97 8.41 12.39
N ILE A 293 -15.98 9.68 11.96
CA ILE A 293 -15.09 10.71 12.49
C ILE A 293 -15.37 11.10 13.94
N ASN A 294 -16.61 10.92 14.40
CA ASN A 294 -17.01 11.25 15.78
C ASN A 294 -16.67 10.15 16.79
N ASN A 295 -16.24 8.97 16.33
CA ASN A 295 -15.91 7.88 17.22
C ASN A 295 -14.51 8.10 17.83
N ASN A 296 -14.43 8.02 19.16
CA ASN A 296 -13.19 8.30 19.90
C ASN A 296 -12.08 7.27 19.65
N VAL A 297 -12.41 6.04 19.28
CA VAL A 297 -11.44 4.96 19.02
C VAL A 297 -10.68 5.25 17.73
N ASN A 298 -11.38 5.44 16.61
CA ASN A 298 -10.73 5.51 15.30
C ASN A 298 -10.70 6.90 14.66
N ARG A 299 -11.47 7.88 15.17
CA ARG A 299 -11.48 9.28 14.72
C ARG A 299 -11.54 9.44 13.19
N GLY A 300 -12.36 8.61 12.53
CA GLY A 300 -12.53 8.68 11.07
C GLY A 300 -11.41 8.00 10.28
N GLN A 301 -10.68 7.06 10.89
CA GLN A 301 -9.69 6.21 10.23
C GLN A 301 -10.13 4.74 10.28
N ALA A 302 -9.58 3.92 9.40
CA ALA A 302 -9.93 2.50 9.32
C ALA A 302 -8.70 1.64 8.99
N CYS A 303 -8.84 0.33 9.21
CA CYS A 303 -8.00 -0.69 8.59
C CYS A 303 -8.68 -1.23 7.31
N VAL A 304 -7.93 -2.00 6.51
CA VAL A 304 -8.45 -2.62 5.28
C VAL A 304 -9.66 -3.52 5.54
N ILE A 305 -9.68 -4.22 6.68
CA ILE A 305 -10.75 -5.15 7.04
C ILE A 305 -12.05 -4.40 7.27
N GLY A 306 -12.06 -3.47 8.23
CA GLY A 306 -13.26 -2.69 8.54
C GLY A 306 -13.73 -1.81 7.36
N ARG A 307 -12.80 -1.29 6.54
CA ARG A 307 -13.12 -0.38 5.44
C ARG A 307 -13.67 -1.07 4.19
N PHE A 308 -13.06 -2.16 3.75
CA PHE A 308 -13.33 -2.76 2.44
C PHE A 308 -13.83 -4.20 2.52
N CYS A 309 -13.40 -4.97 3.53
CA CYS A 309 -13.73 -6.40 3.61
C CYS A 309 -15.14 -6.65 4.19
N THR A 310 -15.66 -5.70 4.99
CA THR A 310 -16.92 -5.83 5.71
C THR A 310 -18.12 -6.16 4.81
N ALA A 311 -18.24 -5.51 3.65
CA ALA A 311 -19.35 -5.77 2.73
C ALA A 311 -19.29 -7.19 2.15
N SER A 312 -18.13 -7.60 1.64
CA SER A 312 -17.91 -8.96 1.11
C SER A 312 -18.09 -10.03 2.18
N PHE A 313 -17.61 -9.76 3.40
CA PHE A 313 -17.78 -10.66 4.54
C PHE A 313 -19.22 -10.73 5.04
N ASN A 314 -20.03 -9.68 4.97
CA ASN A 314 -21.42 -9.80 5.40
C ASN A 314 -22.26 -10.50 4.32
N ASN A 315 -22.02 -10.17 3.06
CA ASN A 315 -22.84 -10.58 1.93
C ASN A 315 -22.34 -11.87 1.26
N GLY A 316 -21.49 -12.65 1.94
CA GLY A 316 -20.88 -13.85 1.39
C GLY A 316 -21.91 -14.84 0.82
N LYS A 317 -21.54 -15.51 -0.27
CA LYS A 317 -22.46 -16.42 -0.97
C LYS A 317 -22.77 -17.69 -0.18
N ASP A 318 -21.83 -18.09 0.66
CA ASP A 318 -21.82 -19.28 1.51
C ASP A 318 -22.39 -19.03 2.92
N ARG A 319 -23.05 -17.88 3.13
CA ARG A 319 -23.79 -17.60 4.37
C ARG A 319 -24.84 -18.66 4.65
N LEU A 320 -24.90 -19.14 5.89
CA LEU A 320 -25.93 -20.05 6.36
C LEU A 320 -27.29 -19.33 6.41
N LYS A 321 -28.29 -19.90 5.74
CA LYS A 321 -29.62 -19.29 5.57
C LYS A 321 -30.74 -20.03 6.28
N TYR A 322 -30.58 -21.33 6.51
CA TYR A 322 -31.63 -22.19 7.05
C TYR A 322 -31.02 -23.07 8.13
N PRO A 323 -31.77 -23.40 9.19
CA PRO A 323 -31.29 -24.38 10.14
C PRO A 323 -31.30 -25.76 9.50
N ILE A 324 -30.30 -26.55 9.84
CA ILE A 324 -30.01 -27.82 9.19
C ILE A 324 -30.02 -28.91 10.24
N LEU A 325 -30.74 -30.00 9.95
CA LEU A 325 -30.77 -31.20 10.77
C LEU A 325 -30.16 -32.37 9.98
N ARG A 326 -29.29 -33.13 10.63
CA ARG A 326 -28.77 -34.37 10.07
C ARG A 326 -29.82 -35.48 10.18
N LYS A 327 -30.20 -36.05 9.04
CA LYS A 327 -30.98 -37.29 8.94
C LYS A 327 -30.11 -38.31 8.22
N ASP A 328 -29.62 -39.31 8.95
CA ASP A 328 -28.63 -40.29 8.51
C ASP A 328 -27.36 -39.62 7.94
N LYS A 329 -27.04 -39.87 6.66
CA LYS A 329 -25.88 -39.29 5.96
C LYS A 329 -26.16 -37.92 5.33
N TYR A 330 -27.39 -37.42 5.40
CA TYR A 330 -27.81 -36.21 4.71
C TYR A 330 -28.02 -35.05 5.68
N LEU A 331 -27.56 -33.87 5.28
CA LEU A 331 -27.83 -32.60 5.93
C LEU A 331 -29.03 -31.93 5.24
N ILE A 332 -30.13 -31.76 5.96
CA ILE A 332 -31.40 -31.32 5.38
C ILE A 332 -31.82 -30.00 6.04
N PRO A 333 -32.08 -28.93 5.25
CA PRO A 333 -32.71 -27.71 5.75
C PRO A 333 -34.10 -28.00 6.32
N VAL A 334 -34.38 -27.49 7.52
CA VAL A 334 -35.66 -27.68 8.23
C VAL A 334 -36.17 -26.34 8.79
N ASN A 335 -37.33 -26.35 9.43
CA ASN A 335 -37.83 -25.19 10.19
C ASN A 335 -37.23 -25.14 11.61
N TRP A 336 -37.44 -24.04 12.31
CA TRP A 336 -36.92 -23.86 13.67
C TRP A 336 -37.62 -24.77 14.71
N ASP A 337 -38.89 -25.10 14.54
CA ASP A 337 -39.64 -25.93 15.49
C ASP A 337 -39.10 -27.38 15.55
N GLU A 338 -38.79 -27.97 14.38
CA GLU A 338 -38.13 -29.29 14.27
C GLU A 338 -36.75 -29.29 14.94
N ILE A 339 -36.02 -28.18 14.83
CA ILE A 339 -34.68 -28.01 15.41
C ILE A 339 -34.78 -27.94 16.93
N TYR A 340 -35.67 -27.11 17.45
CA TYR A 340 -35.92 -26.99 18.88
C TYR A 340 -36.36 -28.32 19.48
N TYR A 341 -37.25 -29.07 18.81
CA TYR A 341 -37.62 -30.42 19.21
C TYR A 341 -36.40 -31.37 19.23
N ALA A 342 -35.55 -31.33 18.20
CA ALA A 342 -34.36 -32.17 18.12
C ALA A 342 -33.32 -31.84 19.19
N ILE A 343 -33.09 -30.55 19.49
CA ILE A 343 -32.21 -30.09 20.58
C ILE A 343 -32.76 -30.58 21.91
N HIS A 344 -34.04 -30.31 22.19
CA HIS A 344 -34.71 -30.70 23.42
C HIS A 344 -34.68 -32.22 23.67
N LYS A 345 -34.99 -33.01 22.63
CA LYS A 345 -35.00 -34.48 22.71
C LYS A 345 -33.62 -35.08 22.96
N ASN A 346 -32.55 -34.49 22.40
CA ASN A 346 -31.22 -35.10 22.44
C ASN A 346 -30.36 -34.58 23.59
N LEU A 347 -30.39 -33.27 23.92
CA LEU A 347 -29.55 -32.75 25.01
C LEU A 347 -29.96 -33.29 26.38
N LYS A 348 -31.26 -33.57 26.63
CA LYS A 348 -31.74 -34.15 27.90
C LYS A 348 -31.15 -35.53 28.25
N LYS A 349 -30.51 -36.20 27.29
CA LYS A 349 -29.95 -37.55 27.48
C LYS A 349 -28.59 -37.56 28.18
N TYR A 350 -27.89 -36.43 28.21
CA TYR A 350 -26.51 -36.34 28.67
C TYR A 350 -26.44 -35.69 30.05
N SER A 351 -25.48 -36.12 30.86
CA SER A 351 -25.23 -35.52 32.17
C SER A 351 -24.40 -34.23 32.06
N PRO A 352 -24.41 -33.34 33.08
CA PRO A 352 -23.66 -32.08 33.05
C PRO A 352 -22.17 -32.21 32.70
N SER A 353 -21.52 -33.29 33.17
CA SER A 353 -20.10 -33.56 32.90
C SER A 353 -19.82 -34.10 31.50
N GLU A 354 -20.84 -34.55 30.76
CA GLU A 354 -20.73 -35.04 29.38
C GLU A 354 -21.03 -33.96 28.33
N ILE A 355 -21.62 -32.84 28.75
CA ILE A 355 -21.96 -31.70 27.89
C ILE A 355 -20.82 -30.69 27.93
N ALA A 356 -20.43 -30.17 26.77
CA ALA A 356 -19.47 -29.10 26.63
C ALA A 356 -19.99 -27.90 25.84
N PHE A 357 -19.47 -26.72 26.17
CA PHE A 357 -19.76 -25.47 25.49
C PHE A 357 -18.46 -24.82 25.00
N PHE A 358 -18.36 -24.62 23.69
CA PHE A 358 -17.26 -23.88 23.07
C PHE A 358 -17.76 -22.50 22.64
N VAL A 359 -17.36 -21.49 23.40
CA VAL A 359 -17.89 -20.12 23.36
C VAL A 359 -17.00 -19.23 22.51
N SER A 360 -17.60 -18.57 21.53
CA SER A 360 -16.92 -17.59 20.71
C SER A 360 -16.75 -16.27 21.46
N SER A 361 -15.55 -15.73 21.35
CA SER A 361 -15.17 -14.37 21.73
C SER A 361 -15.87 -13.28 20.90
N GLU A 362 -16.58 -13.63 19.81
CA GLU A 362 -17.27 -12.69 18.93
C GLU A 362 -18.76 -12.51 19.22
N LEU A 363 -19.28 -13.20 20.25
CA LEU A 363 -20.64 -13.01 20.72
C LEU A 363 -20.81 -11.61 21.33
N SER A 364 -21.99 -11.02 21.16
CA SER A 364 -22.42 -9.85 21.95
C SER A 364 -22.39 -10.16 23.44
N CYS A 365 -22.27 -9.15 24.31
CA CYS A 365 -22.38 -9.38 25.75
C CYS A 365 -23.72 -10.02 26.15
N GLU A 366 -24.82 -9.67 25.47
CA GLU A 366 -26.16 -10.19 25.71
C GLU A 366 -26.25 -11.69 25.38
N ALA A 367 -25.81 -12.07 24.18
CA ALA A 367 -25.73 -13.47 23.77
C ALA A 367 -24.78 -14.28 24.66
N ALA A 368 -23.63 -13.73 25.05
CA ALA A 368 -22.70 -14.37 25.97
C ALA A 368 -23.31 -14.58 27.36
N TYR A 369 -24.09 -13.61 27.86
CA TYR A 369 -24.82 -13.74 29.12
C TYR A 369 -25.85 -14.86 29.05
N LEU A 370 -26.69 -14.89 28.00
CA LEU A 370 -27.68 -15.96 27.85
C LEU A 370 -27.04 -17.33 27.65
N LEU A 371 -25.93 -17.40 26.91
CA LEU A 371 -25.19 -18.64 26.76
C LEU A 371 -24.61 -19.09 28.11
N ASN A 372 -24.12 -18.17 28.95
CA ASN A 372 -23.71 -18.51 30.31
C ASN A 372 -24.88 -19.03 31.14
N GLN A 373 -26.04 -18.36 31.12
CA GLN A 373 -27.25 -18.86 31.80
C GLN A 373 -27.62 -20.28 31.34
N LEU A 374 -27.49 -20.54 30.04
CA LEU A 374 -27.78 -21.85 29.47
C LEU A 374 -26.73 -22.90 29.87
N SER A 375 -25.44 -22.62 29.69
CA SER A 375 -24.37 -23.58 29.94
C SER A 375 -24.20 -23.91 31.42
N ASP A 376 -24.34 -22.90 32.28
CA ASP A 376 -24.01 -22.98 33.70
C ASP A 376 -25.26 -23.16 34.57
N ASN A 377 -26.26 -22.28 34.46
CA ASN A 377 -27.42 -22.36 35.35
C ASN A 377 -28.41 -23.45 34.95
N LEU A 378 -28.52 -23.75 33.65
CA LEU A 378 -29.51 -24.70 33.15
C LEU A 378 -28.94 -26.10 32.95
N PHE A 379 -27.75 -26.21 32.37
CA PHE A 379 -27.08 -27.49 32.11
C PHE A 379 -25.96 -27.83 33.10
N GLU A 380 -25.56 -26.90 33.97
CA GLU A 380 -24.52 -27.10 35.01
C GLU A 380 -23.23 -27.70 34.47
N SER A 381 -22.88 -27.37 33.22
CA SER A 381 -21.74 -27.97 32.54
C SER A 381 -20.41 -27.53 33.17
N GLU A 382 -19.57 -28.51 33.49
CA GLU A 382 -18.20 -28.27 33.96
C GLU A 382 -17.20 -28.03 32.80
N ASN A 383 -17.68 -28.08 31.55
CA ASN A 383 -16.86 -28.12 30.35
C ASN A 383 -17.09 -26.89 29.46
N ILE A 384 -16.86 -25.70 30.01
CA ILE A 384 -17.01 -24.43 29.30
C ILE A 384 -15.63 -23.91 28.88
N CYS A 385 -15.46 -23.64 27.59
CA CYS A 385 -14.24 -23.07 27.04
C CYS A 385 -14.57 -21.80 26.24
N ILE A 386 -13.82 -20.72 26.46
CA ILE A 386 -13.89 -19.50 25.65
C ILE A 386 -12.61 -19.41 24.83
N ASN A 387 -12.72 -19.13 23.53
CA ASN A 387 -11.53 -18.93 22.70
C ASN A 387 -10.74 -17.69 23.14
N GLY A 388 -9.45 -17.88 23.47
CA GLY A 388 -8.61 -16.85 24.10
C GLY A 388 -8.92 -16.60 25.59
N GLY A 389 -9.86 -17.35 26.18
CA GLY A 389 -10.32 -17.16 27.56
C GLY A 389 -9.25 -17.40 28.63
N LYS A 390 -8.29 -18.28 28.36
CA LYS A 390 -7.22 -18.65 29.30
C LYS A 390 -6.35 -17.46 29.69
N SER A 391 -5.86 -16.70 28.72
CA SER A 391 -4.90 -15.61 28.94
C SER A 391 -5.56 -14.39 29.58
N ILE A 392 -6.80 -14.08 29.18
CA ILE A 392 -7.61 -13.05 29.85
C ILE A 392 -7.98 -13.45 31.28
N HIS A 393 -8.25 -14.74 31.54
CA HIS A 393 -8.50 -15.24 32.89
C HIS A 393 -7.28 -15.07 33.82
N ILE A 394 -6.09 -15.48 33.36
CA ILE A 394 -4.84 -15.29 34.12
C ILE A 394 -4.62 -13.79 34.40
N PHE A 395 -4.84 -12.94 33.40
CA PHE A 395 -4.68 -11.49 33.54
C PHE A 395 -5.57 -10.92 34.67
N TYR A 396 -6.86 -11.26 34.68
CA TYR A 396 -7.79 -10.75 35.69
C TYR A 396 -7.60 -11.37 37.06
N ASN A 397 -7.24 -12.66 37.15
CA ASN A 397 -6.91 -13.30 38.42
C ASN A 397 -5.70 -12.65 39.09
N LEU A 398 -4.64 -12.36 38.31
CA LEU A 398 -3.49 -11.62 38.82
C LEU A 398 -3.90 -10.22 39.27
N LEU A 399 -4.78 -9.55 38.52
CA LEU A 399 -5.21 -8.20 38.83
C LEU A 399 -5.96 -8.16 40.16
N GLU A 400 -6.92 -9.06 40.37
CA GLU A 400 -7.69 -9.16 41.61
C GLU A 400 -6.78 -9.55 42.79
N LYS A 401 -5.90 -10.55 42.60
CA LYS A 401 -4.96 -11.02 43.64
C LYS A 401 -3.97 -9.94 44.10
N HIS A 402 -3.47 -9.12 43.17
CA HIS A 402 -2.36 -8.19 43.46
C HIS A 402 -2.80 -6.75 43.70
N PHE A 403 -3.89 -6.28 43.06
CA PHE A 403 -4.38 -4.92 43.24
C PHE A 403 -5.72 -4.86 43.98
N ASN A 404 -6.42 -5.99 44.18
CA ASN A 404 -7.77 -6.03 44.74
C ASN A 404 -8.74 -5.09 44.00
N VAL A 405 -8.61 -5.01 42.67
CA VAL A 405 -9.50 -4.26 41.78
C VAL A 405 -9.91 -5.11 40.60
N LYS A 406 -11.05 -4.76 40.01
CA LYS A 406 -11.59 -5.47 38.83
C LYS A 406 -11.13 -4.87 37.50
N LYS A 407 -10.57 -3.66 37.50
CA LYS A 407 -10.13 -2.94 36.29
C LYS A 407 -8.90 -2.08 36.58
N LEU A 408 -8.03 -1.95 35.57
CA LEU A 408 -7.01 -0.90 35.50
C LEU A 408 -7.46 0.20 34.54
N PRO A 409 -7.03 1.45 34.71
CA PRO A 409 -7.33 2.51 33.76
C PRO A 409 -6.66 2.22 32.41
N ARG A 410 -7.45 2.31 31.33
CA ARG A 410 -7.01 2.10 29.96
C ARG A 410 -7.55 3.22 29.08
N SER A 411 -6.68 3.88 28.33
CA SER A 411 -7.12 4.84 27.32
C SER A 411 -6.18 4.92 26.13
N TYR A 412 -6.72 4.74 24.94
CA TYR A 412 -6.05 5.03 23.67
C TYR A 412 -5.66 6.51 23.59
N ASN A 413 -6.40 7.43 24.20
CA ASN A 413 -6.05 8.85 24.18
C ASN A 413 -4.78 9.14 24.98
N GLN A 414 -4.53 8.40 26.07
CA GLN A 414 -3.35 8.58 26.90
C GLN A 414 -2.04 8.18 26.20
N ILE A 415 -2.11 7.33 25.16
CA ILE A 415 -0.95 6.96 24.31
C ILE A 415 -0.23 8.20 23.79
N GLU A 416 -0.98 9.23 23.37
CA GLU A 416 -0.43 10.47 22.82
C GLU A 416 0.28 11.31 23.89
N SER A 417 -0.20 11.27 25.14
CA SER A 417 0.33 12.09 26.24
C SER A 417 1.51 11.46 26.98
N SER A 418 1.69 10.14 26.90
CA SER A 418 2.78 9.42 27.59
C SER A 418 4.18 9.88 27.14
N SER A 419 5.14 9.86 28.06
CA SER A 419 6.54 10.20 27.77
C SER A 419 7.25 9.13 26.94
N TRP A 420 6.93 7.86 27.21
CA TRP A 420 7.38 6.71 26.46
C TRP A 420 6.25 5.70 26.25
N ILE A 421 6.38 4.87 25.23
CA ILE A 421 5.44 3.80 24.87
C ILE A 421 6.25 2.51 24.70
N LEU A 422 5.87 1.47 25.44
CA LEU A 422 6.47 0.14 25.38
C LEU A 422 5.49 -0.82 24.71
N LEU A 423 5.90 -1.37 23.56
CA LEU A 423 5.18 -2.41 22.83
C LEU A 423 5.83 -3.76 23.14
N ILE A 424 5.06 -4.72 23.67
CA ILE A 424 5.55 -6.08 23.95
C ILE A 424 4.81 -7.06 23.03
N ASN A 425 5.56 -7.76 22.18
CA ASN A 425 5.10 -8.68 21.14
C ASN A 425 3.87 -8.19 20.36
N SER A 426 3.91 -6.94 19.91
CA SER A 426 2.76 -6.28 19.27
C SER A 426 3.08 -5.84 17.85
N ASN A 427 2.63 -6.62 16.86
CA ASN A 427 2.65 -6.20 15.46
C ASN A 427 1.44 -5.30 15.13
N ILE A 428 1.44 -4.10 15.72
CA ILE A 428 0.34 -3.13 15.62
C ILE A 428 0.10 -2.65 14.18
N GLN A 429 1.06 -2.86 13.27
CA GLN A 429 0.92 -2.54 11.85
C GLN A 429 -0.17 -3.38 11.18
N VAL A 430 -0.33 -4.63 11.63
CA VAL A 430 -1.24 -5.61 11.04
C VAL A 430 -2.44 -5.87 11.95
N SER A 431 -2.21 -6.07 13.25
CA SER A 431 -3.28 -6.44 14.19
C SER A 431 -4.20 -5.28 14.53
N HIS A 432 -3.63 -4.13 14.88
CA HIS A 432 -4.39 -2.96 15.35
C HIS A 432 -3.97 -1.67 14.61
N PRO A 433 -4.06 -1.60 13.26
CA PRO A 433 -3.44 -0.53 12.45
C PRO A 433 -3.99 0.88 12.69
N VAL A 434 -5.11 0.99 13.40
CA VAL A 434 -5.69 2.28 13.80
C VAL A 434 -4.90 2.92 14.95
N LEU A 435 -4.31 2.12 15.85
CA LEU A 435 -3.47 2.63 16.93
C LEU A 435 -2.14 3.22 16.42
N MET A 436 -1.67 2.77 15.24
CA MET A 436 -0.48 3.33 14.59
C MET A 436 -0.56 4.85 14.41
N ILE A 437 -1.76 5.40 14.20
CA ILE A 437 -1.94 6.85 14.03
C ILE A 437 -1.59 7.61 15.32
N ARG A 438 -1.89 7.02 16.49
CA ARG A 438 -1.56 7.60 17.79
C ARG A 438 -0.08 7.50 18.08
N LEU A 439 0.54 6.37 17.73
CA LEU A 439 1.98 6.18 17.82
C LEU A 439 2.73 7.20 16.94
N ASN A 440 2.30 7.39 15.69
CA ASN A 440 2.86 8.41 14.80
C ASN A 440 2.74 9.82 15.40
N LYS A 441 1.59 10.14 16.00
CA LYS A 441 1.38 11.43 16.65
C LYS A 441 2.28 11.61 17.88
N ALA A 442 2.39 10.59 18.74
CA ALA A 442 3.30 10.58 19.88
C ALA A 442 4.77 10.76 19.43
N LYS A 443 5.19 10.04 18.38
CA LYS A 443 6.54 10.18 17.81
C LYS A 443 6.83 11.60 17.33
N LYS A 444 5.87 12.23 16.64
CA LYS A 444 5.98 13.63 16.19
C LYS A 444 6.10 14.63 17.34
N GLN A 445 5.57 14.29 18.51
CA GLN A 445 5.71 15.07 19.74
C GLN A 445 7.01 14.77 20.50
N GLY A 446 7.93 13.99 19.91
CA GLY A 446 9.22 13.64 20.49
C GLY A 446 9.16 12.53 21.55
N LYS A 447 8.03 11.81 21.66
CA LYS A 447 7.88 10.70 22.62
C LYS A 447 8.67 9.48 22.16
N LYS A 448 9.19 8.71 23.13
CA LYS A 448 10.00 7.51 22.88
C LYS A 448 9.12 6.28 22.64
N ILE A 449 9.38 5.54 21.57
CA ILE A 449 8.65 4.30 21.26
C ILE A 449 9.64 3.14 21.26
N ILE A 450 9.39 2.16 22.13
CA ILE A 450 10.22 0.98 22.35
C ILE A 450 9.40 -0.24 21.96
N ALA A 451 9.93 -1.11 21.10
CA ALA A 451 9.32 -2.39 20.77
C ALA A 451 10.22 -3.54 21.22
N ILE A 452 9.62 -4.54 21.87
CA ILE A 452 10.25 -5.79 22.25
C ILE A 452 9.40 -6.91 21.64
N ASN A 453 9.97 -7.69 20.72
CA ASN A 453 9.28 -8.76 20.00
C ASN A 453 9.98 -10.11 20.23
N PHE A 454 9.27 -11.22 20.03
CA PHE A 454 9.89 -12.56 20.10
C PHE A 454 10.76 -12.88 18.89
N GLU A 455 10.34 -12.39 17.72
CA GLU A 455 11.03 -12.55 16.46
C GLU A 455 11.23 -11.20 15.79
N GLU A 456 12.11 -11.15 14.79
CA GLU A 456 12.21 -9.95 13.96
C GLU A 456 10.87 -9.69 13.30
N SER A 457 10.30 -8.55 13.69
CA SER A 457 8.97 -8.20 13.23
C SER A 457 9.01 -8.00 11.70
N LYS A 458 8.12 -8.67 10.96
CA LYS A 458 7.84 -8.40 9.53
C LYS A 458 7.12 -7.04 9.33
N ILE A 459 7.54 -6.07 10.11
CA ILE A 459 7.08 -4.69 10.10
C ILE A 459 7.83 -3.98 8.98
N SER A 460 7.12 -3.13 8.24
CA SER A 460 7.72 -2.37 7.15
C SER A 460 8.88 -1.49 7.65
N ASN A 461 9.91 -1.30 6.82
CA ASN A 461 11.05 -0.42 7.13
C ASN A 461 10.61 1.00 7.57
N ILE A 462 9.44 1.44 7.13
CA ILE A 462 8.83 2.72 7.50
C ILE A 462 8.46 2.75 8.98
N VAL A 463 7.85 1.68 9.50
CA VAL A 463 7.48 1.59 10.90
C VAL A 463 8.70 1.30 11.76
N LYS A 464 9.71 0.55 11.28
CA LYS A 464 11.01 0.42 11.98
C LYS A 464 11.66 1.78 12.24
N ARG A 465 11.56 2.74 11.31
CA ARG A 465 12.06 4.12 11.51
C ARG A 465 11.29 4.92 12.57
N MET A 466 10.06 4.52 12.89
CA MET A 466 9.27 5.16 13.95
C MET A 466 9.79 4.76 15.34
N LEU A 467 10.27 3.52 15.49
CA LEU A 467 10.77 3.00 16.76
C LEU A 467 12.08 3.70 17.14
N ASP A 468 12.20 4.11 18.40
CA ASP A 468 13.49 4.54 18.96
C ASP A 468 14.37 3.33 19.28
N PHE A 469 13.75 2.25 19.73
CA PHE A 469 14.41 0.98 20.01
C PHE A 469 13.56 -0.19 19.54
N GLU A 470 14.20 -1.18 18.92
CA GLU A 470 13.65 -2.50 18.64
C GLU A 470 14.60 -3.54 19.23
N LEU A 471 14.03 -4.45 20.03
CA LEU A 471 14.71 -5.62 20.58
C LEU A 471 13.94 -6.87 20.17
N ASN A 472 14.68 -7.87 19.69
CA ASN A 472 14.15 -9.21 19.50
C ASN A 472 14.73 -10.07 20.62
N LEU A 473 13.87 -10.52 21.52
CA LEU A 473 14.23 -11.30 22.70
C LEU A 473 13.45 -12.60 22.64
N SER A 474 14.08 -13.74 22.92
CA SER A 474 13.31 -14.97 23.13
C SER A 474 12.28 -14.79 24.26
N GLU A 475 11.29 -15.67 24.31
CA GLU A 475 10.30 -15.72 25.39
C GLU A 475 10.95 -15.66 26.79
N THR A 476 12.02 -16.43 26.99
CA THR A 476 12.78 -16.46 28.24
C THR A 476 13.62 -15.20 28.46
N ASP A 477 14.20 -14.63 27.40
CA ASP A 477 14.98 -13.39 27.50
C ASP A 477 14.09 -12.18 27.84
N LEU A 478 12.84 -12.14 27.37
CA LEU A 478 11.86 -11.12 27.78
C LEU A 478 11.59 -11.21 29.28
N TYR A 479 11.38 -12.41 29.82
CA TYR A 479 11.21 -12.63 31.26
C TYR A 479 12.41 -12.07 32.05
N PHE A 480 13.64 -12.41 31.64
CA PHE A 480 14.84 -11.90 32.32
C PHE A 480 15.01 -10.37 32.16
N PHE A 481 14.69 -9.80 30.99
CA PHE A 481 14.68 -8.35 30.79
C PHE A 481 13.77 -7.64 31.79
N LEU A 482 12.55 -8.17 31.99
CA LEU A 482 11.59 -7.61 32.94
C LEU A 482 12.08 -7.74 34.40
N LEU A 483 12.75 -8.83 34.76
CA LEU A 483 13.38 -8.97 36.08
C LEU A 483 14.47 -7.91 36.33
N ILE A 484 15.32 -7.63 35.32
CA ILE A 484 16.34 -6.57 35.43
C ILE A 484 15.68 -5.20 35.59
N LEU A 485 14.60 -4.94 34.84
CA LEU A 485 13.85 -3.69 34.91
C LEU A 485 13.33 -3.43 36.34
N ILE A 486 12.72 -4.45 36.95
CA ILE A 486 12.20 -4.37 38.32
C ILE A 486 13.32 -4.21 39.34
N LYS A 487 14.41 -4.98 39.20
CA LYS A 487 15.58 -4.89 40.08
C LYS A 487 16.17 -3.47 40.10
N ASN A 488 16.28 -2.82 38.95
CA ASN A 488 16.76 -1.44 38.86
C ASN A 488 15.76 -0.44 39.45
N LEU A 489 14.46 -0.65 39.22
CA LEU A 489 13.44 0.23 39.79
C LEU A 489 13.41 0.16 41.32
N LEU A 490 13.53 -1.05 41.90
CA LEU A 490 13.64 -1.29 43.34
C LEU A 490 14.83 -0.58 43.98
N GLN A 491 15.99 -0.59 43.32
CA GLN A 491 17.18 0.12 43.81
C GLN A 491 16.95 1.64 43.86
N LYS A 492 16.24 2.20 42.88
CA LYS A 492 15.88 3.63 42.82
C LYS A 492 14.74 4.02 43.76
N SER A 493 13.79 3.13 44.02
CA SER A 493 12.58 3.40 44.82
C SER A 493 12.83 3.40 46.34
N SER A 494 14.08 3.30 46.78
CA SER A 494 14.53 3.31 48.18
C SER A 494 14.20 4.61 48.98
N LYS A 495 13.35 5.50 48.45
CA LYS A 495 12.86 6.73 49.09
C LYS A 495 11.33 6.82 49.30
N GLY A 496 10.58 5.72 49.27
CA GLY A 496 9.26 5.64 49.96
C GLY A 496 8.36 4.46 49.56
N PRO A 497 7.33 4.11 50.37
CA PRO A 497 7.34 3.83 51.81
C PRO A 497 7.51 2.32 52.10
N ASN A 498 8.06 1.98 53.26
CA ASN A 498 8.19 0.63 53.84
C ASN A 498 6.82 -0.01 54.22
N LYS A 499 5.85 -0.10 53.30
CA LYS A 499 4.46 -0.47 53.61
C LYS A 499 3.93 -1.76 52.97
N PHE A 500 4.74 -2.48 52.20
CA PHE A 500 4.29 -3.69 51.49
C PHE A 500 4.78 -4.95 52.19
N ASP A 501 3.85 -5.82 52.61
CA ASP A 501 4.12 -6.98 53.47
C ASP A 501 5.08 -8.01 52.84
N ASN A 502 5.05 -8.18 51.51
CA ASN A 502 5.85 -9.19 50.80
C ASN A 502 7.01 -8.65 49.95
N LEU A 503 7.43 -7.39 50.16
CA LEU A 503 8.57 -6.79 49.45
C LEU A 503 9.90 -7.53 49.72
N ASN A 504 10.07 -8.05 50.93
CA ASN A 504 11.27 -8.80 51.32
C ASN A 504 11.42 -10.12 50.55
N GLU A 505 10.29 -10.78 50.26
CA GLU A 505 10.27 -12.01 49.46
C GLU A 505 10.69 -11.74 48.02
N LEU A 506 10.16 -10.68 47.41
CA LEU A 506 10.54 -10.26 46.06
C LEU A 506 12.04 -9.92 45.97
N ASN A 507 12.57 -9.20 46.98
CA ASN A 507 13.99 -8.88 47.05
C ASN A 507 14.86 -10.14 47.19
N SER A 508 14.46 -11.09 48.03
CA SER A 508 15.15 -12.36 48.19
C SER A 508 15.19 -13.14 46.87
N PHE A 509 14.06 -13.23 46.18
CA PHE A 509 13.98 -13.86 44.87
C PHE A 509 14.94 -13.20 43.85
N LEU A 510 14.89 -11.87 43.70
CA LEU A 510 15.73 -11.12 42.74
C LEU A 510 17.24 -11.15 43.04
N GLN A 511 17.63 -11.46 44.28
CA GLN A 511 19.02 -11.70 44.67
C GLN A 511 19.49 -13.11 44.28
N ASN A 512 18.59 -14.10 44.35
CA ASN A 512 18.91 -15.50 44.10
C ASN A 512 18.83 -15.89 42.61
N VAL A 513 18.07 -15.16 41.79
CA VAL A 513 17.97 -15.44 40.35
C VAL A 513 19.28 -15.12 39.62
N LYS A 514 19.84 -16.12 38.93
CA LYS A 514 20.98 -15.96 38.02
C LYS A 514 20.49 -15.50 36.65
N ILE A 515 20.77 -14.24 36.32
CA ILE A 515 20.39 -13.64 35.03
C ILE A 515 21.50 -13.89 34.00
N PRO A 516 21.17 -14.28 32.75
CA PRO A 516 22.17 -14.51 31.71
C PRO A 516 23.06 -13.29 31.43
N ASN A 517 24.38 -13.51 31.33
CA ASN A 517 25.37 -12.46 31.04
C ASN A 517 25.14 -11.74 29.70
N SER A 518 24.54 -12.43 28.72
CA SER A 518 24.17 -11.89 27.41
C SER A 518 23.21 -10.70 27.53
N ILE A 519 22.25 -10.76 28.47
CA ILE A 519 21.25 -9.71 28.69
C ILE A 519 21.87 -8.56 29.50
N ILE A 520 22.62 -8.87 30.56
CA ILE A 520 23.24 -7.87 31.45
C ILE A 520 24.21 -6.94 30.69
N LYS A 521 25.02 -7.51 29.79
CA LYS A 521 26.03 -6.75 29.03
C LYS A 521 25.46 -6.01 27.82
N ASN A 522 24.18 -6.21 27.49
CA ASN A 522 23.59 -5.58 26.32
C ASN A 522 23.34 -4.08 26.55
N LYS A 523 24.10 -3.24 25.83
CA LYS A 523 24.03 -1.79 25.94
C LYS A 523 22.62 -1.22 25.65
N LYS A 524 21.91 -1.76 24.65
CA LYS A 524 20.55 -1.30 24.29
C LYS A 524 19.55 -1.59 25.40
N ILE A 525 19.63 -2.78 26.01
CA ILE A 525 18.78 -3.17 27.12
C ILE A 525 18.97 -2.21 28.31
N ASN A 526 20.21 -1.91 28.67
CA ASN A 526 20.52 -0.99 29.76
C ASN A 526 20.03 0.44 29.49
N GLU A 527 20.10 0.91 28.24
CA GLU A 527 19.55 2.21 27.84
C GLU A 527 18.02 2.26 27.97
N ILE A 528 17.32 1.22 27.50
CA ILE A 528 15.86 1.10 27.64
C ILE A 528 15.46 1.07 29.13
N ILE A 529 16.14 0.27 29.95
CA ILE A 529 15.88 0.23 31.39
C ILE A 529 16.08 1.60 32.04
N SER A 530 17.11 2.35 31.63
CA SER A 530 17.33 3.72 32.11
C SER A 530 16.16 4.64 31.79
N ILE A 531 15.62 4.56 30.57
CA ILE A 531 14.44 5.34 30.14
C ILE A 531 13.21 4.96 30.97
N LEU A 532 12.89 3.67 31.05
CA LEU A 532 11.70 3.15 31.74
C LEU A 532 11.76 3.36 33.26
N THR A 533 12.95 3.46 33.85
CA THR A 533 13.11 3.76 35.29
C THR A 533 13.37 5.24 35.58
N GLY A 534 13.58 6.07 34.56
CA GLY A 534 13.86 7.50 34.69
C GLY A 534 12.59 8.35 34.69
N ASP A 535 11.64 8.03 33.81
CA ASP A 535 10.31 8.64 33.78
C ASP A 535 9.26 7.53 33.95
N LEU A 536 8.33 7.70 34.89
CA LEU A 536 7.29 6.71 35.21
C LEU A 536 5.93 7.08 34.56
N ASN A 537 5.90 8.05 33.64
CA ASN A 537 4.71 8.41 32.87
C ASN A 537 4.71 7.73 31.49
N GLY A 538 4.48 6.42 31.44
CA GLY A 538 4.47 5.64 30.21
C GLY A 538 3.13 5.01 29.84
N THR A 539 3.07 4.44 28.64
CA THR A 539 2.03 3.48 28.23
C THR A 539 2.68 2.13 27.93
N ILE A 540 2.10 1.04 28.43
CA ILE A 540 2.48 -0.33 28.09
C ILE A 540 1.36 -0.93 27.23
N ILE A 541 1.71 -1.38 26.03
CA ILE A 541 0.80 -2.10 25.13
C ILE A 541 1.27 -3.54 25.03
N LEU A 542 0.45 -4.44 25.55
CA LEU A 542 0.66 -5.88 25.39
C LEU A 542 0.00 -6.33 24.09
N GLY A 543 0.80 -6.88 23.19
CA GLY A 543 0.32 -7.52 21.98
C GLY A 543 -0.08 -8.97 22.21
N HIS A 544 0.20 -9.81 21.23
CA HIS A 544 -0.32 -11.17 21.17
C HIS A 544 0.54 -12.11 21.98
N LEU A 545 0.20 -12.25 23.26
CA LEU A 545 0.84 -13.17 24.19
C LEU A 545 -0.08 -14.35 24.53
N GLU A 546 -1.24 -14.47 23.87
CA GLU A 546 -2.24 -15.49 24.20
C GLU A 546 -1.75 -16.93 23.96
N ASP A 547 -0.79 -17.09 23.05
CA ASP A 547 -0.20 -18.38 22.70
C ASP A 547 0.88 -18.84 23.70
N LEU A 548 1.35 -17.97 24.61
CA LEU A 548 2.36 -18.35 25.60
C LEU A 548 1.84 -19.42 26.57
N THR A 549 2.76 -20.24 27.10
CA THR A 549 2.43 -21.15 28.20
C THR A 549 1.88 -20.38 29.40
N SER A 550 0.94 -20.99 30.14
CA SER A 550 0.27 -20.33 31.28
C SER A 550 1.26 -19.72 32.25
N ASN A 551 2.31 -20.48 32.58
CA ASN A 551 3.32 -20.09 33.55
C ASN A 551 4.13 -18.87 33.07
N LEU A 552 4.57 -18.87 31.81
CA LEU A 552 5.33 -17.75 31.27
C LEU A 552 4.46 -16.48 31.15
N TYR A 553 3.22 -16.62 30.66
CA TYR A 553 2.28 -15.50 30.57
C TYR A 553 1.99 -14.89 31.96
N GLU A 554 1.73 -15.74 32.95
CA GLU A 554 1.52 -15.32 34.35
C GLU A 554 2.72 -14.55 34.89
N ASN A 555 3.94 -15.06 34.66
CA ASN A 555 5.17 -14.38 35.07
C ASN A 555 5.35 -13.01 34.39
N ILE A 556 5.17 -12.93 33.07
CA ILE A 556 5.34 -11.66 32.33
C ILE A 556 4.35 -10.62 32.83
N VAL A 557 3.06 -10.96 32.92
CA VAL A 557 2.02 -10.04 33.39
C VAL A 557 2.24 -9.67 34.85
N GLY A 558 2.55 -10.64 35.72
CA GLY A 558 2.81 -10.42 37.14
C GLY A 558 4.02 -9.52 37.38
N ILE A 559 5.11 -9.68 36.61
CA ILE A 559 6.26 -8.76 36.67
C ILE A 559 5.85 -7.37 36.18
N LEU A 560 5.09 -7.23 35.10
CA LEU A 560 4.63 -5.89 34.67
C LEU A 560 3.72 -5.22 35.71
N PHE A 561 2.91 -5.99 36.43
CA PHE A 561 2.12 -5.51 37.56
C PHE A 561 3.00 -5.01 38.70
N ASN A 562 4.05 -5.74 39.07
CA ASN A 562 5.05 -5.24 40.01
C ASN A 562 5.67 -3.92 39.56
N TYR A 563 5.93 -3.75 38.26
CA TYR A 563 6.45 -2.49 37.72
C TYR A 563 5.45 -1.34 37.94
N ILE A 564 4.15 -1.57 37.73
CA ILE A 564 3.09 -0.59 38.03
C ILE A 564 3.09 -0.25 39.53
N ILE A 565 3.12 -1.26 40.41
CA ILE A 565 3.13 -1.05 41.87
C ILE A 565 4.36 -0.23 42.29
N LEU A 566 5.55 -0.58 41.82
CA LEU A 566 6.80 0.12 42.13
C LEU A 566 6.86 1.55 41.57
N SER A 567 6.16 1.80 40.46
CA SER A 567 6.07 3.14 39.89
C SER A 567 5.23 4.10 40.74
N ASN A 568 4.41 3.57 41.66
CA ASN A 568 3.41 4.30 42.46
C ASN A 568 2.52 5.23 41.61
N LYS A 569 2.25 4.83 40.37
CA LYS A 569 1.40 5.55 39.40
C LYS A 569 0.54 4.56 38.64
N LEU A 570 -0.71 4.94 38.39
CA LEU A 570 -1.58 4.23 37.46
C LEU A 570 -1.07 4.46 36.02
N LEU A 571 -0.18 3.58 35.56
CA LEU A 571 0.26 3.54 34.18
C LEU A 571 -0.87 3.10 33.25
N ASN A 572 -0.89 3.66 32.04
CA ASN A 572 -1.83 3.23 31.00
C ASN A 572 -1.40 1.85 30.48
N PHE A 573 -2.21 0.83 30.75
CA PHE A 573 -1.87 -0.56 30.46
C PHE A 573 -2.92 -1.20 29.55
N ILE A 574 -2.57 -1.48 28.29
CA ILE A 574 -3.52 -1.86 27.25
C ILE A 574 -3.18 -3.26 26.71
N PRO A 575 -3.94 -4.31 27.07
CA PRO A 575 -3.86 -5.60 26.40
C PRO A 575 -4.66 -5.57 25.08
N LEU A 576 -4.02 -6.00 23.99
CA LEU A 576 -4.63 -6.10 22.66
C LEU A 576 -4.94 -7.57 22.36
N TRP A 577 -6.22 -7.91 22.44
CA TRP A 577 -6.71 -9.25 22.17
C TRP A 577 -6.82 -9.52 20.67
N ARG A 578 -6.53 -10.75 20.23
CA ARG A 578 -6.73 -11.15 18.82
C ARG A 578 -8.19 -11.02 18.37
N ASN A 579 -9.09 -11.48 19.24
CA ASN A 579 -10.51 -11.58 18.93
C ASN A 579 -11.26 -10.30 19.33
N GLY A 580 -12.38 -10.03 18.66
CA GLY A 580 -13.19 -8.83 18.82
C GLY A 580 -13.68 -8.61 20.25
N ASN A 581 -14.71 -9.33 20.68
CA ASN A 581 -15.42 -9.05 21.94
C ASN A 581 -14.95 -9.89 23.14
N LEU A 582 -13.68 -10.31 23.16
CA LEU A 582 -13.16 -11.24 24.19
C LEU A 582 -13.40 -10.72 25.62
N GLU A 583 -13.19 -9.42 25.86
CA GLU A 583 -13.48 -8.77 27.16
C GLU A 583 -14.97 -8.93 27.51
N GLY A 584 -15.86 -8.59 26.59
CA GLY A 584 -17.31 -8.64 26.81
C GLY A 584 -17.81 -10.04 27.15
N VAL A 585 -17.31 -11.05 26.41
CA VAL A 585 -17.65 -12.45 26.63
C VAL A 585 -17.05 -12.95 27.94
N TYR A 586 -15.75 -12.76 28.20
CA TYR A 586 -15.10 -13.24 29.43
C TYR A 586 -15.80 -12.74 30.69
N HIS A 587 -16.17 -11.46 30.75
CA HIS A 587 -16.84 -10.89 31.92
C HIS A 587 -18.22 -11.48 32.19
N GLN A 588 -18.85 -12.17 31.22
CA GLN A 588 -20.09 -12.91 31.48
C GLN A 588 -19.85 -14.26 32.18
N PHE A 589 -18.63 -14.81 32.10
CA PHE A 589 -18.25 -16.11 32.65
C PHE A 589 -17.21 -16.01 33.80
N SER A 590 -16.85 -14.80 34.24
CA SER A 590 -15.68 -14.58 35.12
C SER A 590 -15.79 -15.23 36.51
N SER A 591 -16.99 -15.60 36.96
CA SER A 591 -17.20 -16.32 38.23
C SER A 591 -16.97 -17.83 38.14
N LYS A 592 -16.58 -18.36 36.97
CA LYS A 592 -16.54 -19.80 36.68
C LYS A 592 -15.15 -20.31 36.36
N LYS A 593 -14.97 -21.61 36.62
CA LYS A 593 -13.76 -22.34 36.29
C LYS A 593 -13.81 -22.74 34.80
N LEU A 594 -13.27 -21.88 33.95
CA LEU A 594 -13.17 -22.13 32.51
C LEU A 594 -12.10 -23.20 32.22
N LYS A 595 -12.41 -24.14 31.32
CA LYS A 595 -11.42 -25.07 30.77
C LYS A 595 -10.61 -24.40 29.67
N SER A 596 -9.33 -24.77 29.59
CA SER A 596 -8.52 -24.40 28.43
C SER A 596 -8.96 -25.17 27.18
N LYS A 597 -8.67 -24.61 26.01
CA LYS A 597 -8.95 -25.26 24.72
C LYS A 597 -8.29 -26.64 24.68
N GLU A 598 -7.03 -26.73 25.09
CA GLU A 598 -6.26 -27.99 25.06
C GLU A 598 -6.89 -29.05 25.98
N SER A 599 -7.30 -28.66 27.20
CA SER A 599 -7.95 -29.55 28.15
C SER A 599 -9.28 -30.06 27.61
N LEU A 600 -10.11 -29.20 27.02
CA LEU A 600 -11.39 -29.61 26.47
C LEU A 600 -11.23 -30.53 25.27
N LEU A 601 -10.29 -30.23 24.37
CA LEU A 601 -9.96 -31.11 23.24
C LEU A 601 -9.45 -32.47 23.72
N GLN A 602 -8.66 -32.51 24.79
CA GLN A 602 -8.23 -33.78 25.37
C GLN A 602 -9.41 -34.57 25.97
N ASP A 603 -10.33 -33.92 26.66
CA ASP A 603 -11.54 -34.59 27.19
C ASP A 603 -12.45 -35.14 26.08
N ILE A 604 -12.47 -34.51 24.90
CA ILE A 604 -13.13 -35.06 23.70
C ILE A 604 -12.38 -36.31 23.21
N ARG A 605 -11.05 -36.29 23.15
CA ARG A 605 -10.24 -37.47 22.76
C ARG A 605 -10.40 -38.64 23.72
N ASP A 606 -10.50 -38.33 25.01
CA ASP A 606 -10.71 -39.32 26.08
C ASP A 606 -12.16 -39.87 26.11
N GLY A 607 -13.06 -39.36 25.27
CA GLY A 607 -14.46 -39.79 25.21
C GLY A 607 -15.32 -39.34 26.40
N LYS A 608 -14.85 -38.36 27.20
CA LYS A 608 -15.60 -37.80 28.34
C LYS A 608 -16.73 -36.89 27.88
N ILE A 609 -16.56 -36.22 26.74
CA ILE A 609 -17.56 -35.31 26.16
C ILE A 609 -18.39 -36.06 25.11
N LYS A 610 -19.70 -36.16 25.34
CA LYS A 610 -20.64 -36.82 24.42
C LYS A 610 -21.55 -35.86 23.68
N ALA A 611 -21.77 -34.67 24.23
CA ALA A 611 -22.51 -33.61 23.57
C ALA A 611 -21.73 -32.29 23.61
N ILE A 612 -21.74 -31.54 22.51
CA ILE A 612 -21.05 -30.26 22.44
C ILE A 612 -21.87 -29.21 21.70
N TYR A 613 -21.88 -28.00 22.26
CA TYR A 613 -22.43 -26.80 21.65
C TYR A 613 -21.30 -25.89 21.19
N LEU A 614 -21.18 -25.69 19.88
CA LEU A 614 -20.14 -24.88 19.25
C LEU A 614 -20.74 -23.56 18.76
N THR A 615 -20.20 -22.44 19.23
CA THR A 615 -20.43 -21.11 18.64
C THR A 615 -19.24 -20.61 17.82
N GLU A 616 -18.21 -21.46 17.72
CA GLU A 616 -16.96 -21.21 17.02
C GLU A 616 -16.43 -22.52 16.43
N ARG A 617 -15.67 -22.41 15.34
CA ARG A 617 -15.05 -23.53 14.65
C ARG A 617 -13.88 -24.09 15.44
N ILE A 618 -13.73 -25.41 15.41
CA ILE A 618 -12.54 -26.12 15.89
C ILE A 618 -11.61 -26.36 14.71
N GLU A 619 -10.32 -26.06 14.88
CA GLU A 619 -9.29 -26.18 13.82
C GLU A 619 -9.08 -27.61 13.33
N GLU A 620 -9.24 -28.59 14.23
CA GLU A 620 -9.24 -30.03 13.93
C GLU A 620 -10.67 -30.58 14.00
N PRO A 621 -11.53 -30.38 12.99
CA PRO A 621 -12.94 -30.76 13.06
C PRO A 621 -13.12 -32.28 13.23
N ASP A 622 -12.17 -33.09 12.78
CA ASP A 622 -12.22 -34.55 12.86
C ASP A 622 -12.24 -35.10 14.29
N ILE A 623 -11.82 -34.32 15.29
CA ILE A 623 -11.94 -34.69 16.70
C ILE A 623 -13.41 -34.89 17.13
N LEU A 624 -14.34 -34.22 16.44
CA LEU A 624 -15.77 -34.28 16.72
C LEU A 624 -16.40 -35.62 16.32
N LYS A 625 -15.70 -36.49 15.59
CA LYS A 625 -16.16 -37.88 15.32
C LYS A 625 -16.36 -38.68 16.61
N ASN A 626 -15.67 -38.29 17.68
CA ASN A 626 -15.78 -38.92 18.99
C ASN A 626 -16.97 -38.40 19.82
N VAL A 627 -17.69 -37.39 19.33
CA VAL A 627 -18.82 -36.76 20.02
C VAL A 627 -20.12 -37.23 19.39
N GLU A 628 -21.04 -37.75 20.21
CA GLU A 628 -22.31 -38.33 19.74
C GLU A 628 -23.29 -37.27 19.22
N PHE A 629 -23.27 -36.08 19.84
CA PHE A 629 -24.19 -34.99 19.50
C PHE A 629 -23.53 -33.62 19.45
N VAL A 630 -23.41 -33.08 18.25
CA VAL A 630 -22.74 -31.80 17.95
C VAL A 630 -23.77 -30.79 17.43
N ILE A 631 -23.93 -29.68 18.15
CA ILE A 631 -24.66 -28.50 17.70
C ILE A 631 -23.64 -27.46 17.25
N LEU A 632 -23.77 -26.96 16.01
CA LEU A 632 -22.93 -25.89 15.48
C LEU A 632 -23.77 -24.65 15.18
N GLN A 633 -23.52 -23.56 15.88
CA GLN A 633 -24.09 -22.24 15.62
C GLN A 633 -23.06 -21.35 14.94
N ASP A 634 -23.25 -21.12 13.63
CA ASP A 634 -22.28 -20.42 12.78
C ASP A 634 -23.00 -19.55 11.75
N ILE A 635 -22.25 -18.65 11.11
CA ILE A 635 -22.70 -17.73 10.07
C ILE A 635 -22.39 -18.24 8.66
N TYR A 636 -21.45 -19.19 8.52
CA TYR A 636 -20.92 -19.68 7.25
C TYR A 636 -20.84 -21.21 7.21
N LEU A 637 -20.82 -21.78 6.00
CA LEU A 637 -20.46 -23.18 5.78
C LEU A 637 -18.97 -23.42 6.15
N SER A 638 -18.66 -24.63 6.61
CA SER A 638 -17.37 -25.07 7.15
C SER A 638 -17.25 -26.60 7.19
N ASP A 639 -16.03 -27.11 7.33
CA ASP A 639 -15.78 -28.55 7.46
C ASP A 639 -16.33 -29.12 8.78
N THR A 640 -16.53 -28.29 9.80
CA THR A 640 -17.17 -28.67 11.07
C THR A 640 -18.60 -29.17 10.86
N LEU A 641 -19.29 -28.75 9.79
CA LEU A 641 -20.64 -29.24 9.47
C LEU A 641 -20.67 -30.74 9.19
N ASN A 642 -19.56 -31.32 8.70
CA ASN A 642 -19.49 -32.75 8.39
C ASN A 642 -19.73 -33.63 9.63
N HIS A 643 -19.47 -33.10 10.82
CA HIS A 643 -19.66 -33.78 12.10
C HIS A 643 -20.86 -33.24 12.90
N ALA A 644 -21.45 -32.11 12.48
CA ALA A 644 -22.60 -31.52 13.16
C ALA A 644 -23.88 -32.35 12.96
N ASN A 645 -24.62 -32.60 14.04
CA ASN A 645 -25.97 -33.15 14.00
C ASN A 645 -27.00 -32.05 13.72
N ILE A 646 -26.74 -30.86 14.24
CA ILE A 646 -27.59 -29.67 14.09
C ILE A 646 -26.72 -28.48 13.72
N VAL A 647 -27.15 -27.69 12.73
CA VAL A 647 -26.51 -26.42 12.36
C VAL A 647 -27.51 -25.29 12.48
N LEU A 648 -27.15 -24.24 13.23
CA LEU A 648 -27.99 -23.09 13.55
C LEU A 648 -27.44 -21.83 12.84
N PRO A 649 -28.18 -21.24 11.88
CA PRO A 649 -27.75 -20.06 11.16
C PRO A 649 -27.84 -18.82 12.06
N ALA A 650 -26.69 -18.24 12.39
CA ALA A 650 -26.59 -17.04 13.20
C ALA A 650 -26.46 -15.75 12.37
N SER A 651 -26.68 -14.61 13.02
CA SER A 651 -26.43 -13.28 12.49
C SER A 651 -24.98 -12.83 12.67
N THR A 652 -24.52 -11.90 11.84
CA THR A 652 -23.28 -11.15 12.10
C THR A 652 -23.55 -9.95 13.02
N PHE A 653 -22.49 -9.29 13.50
CA PHE A 653 -22.60 -8.03 14.26
C PHE A 653 -23.26 -6.88 13.47
N LEU A 654 -23.41 -6.98 12.14
CA LEU A 654 -24.10 -5.98 11.32
C LEU A 654 -25.59 -6.26 11.15
N GLU A 655 -26.02 -7.49 11.40
CA GLU A 655 -27.40 -7.94 11.20
C GLU A 655 -28.23 -7.89 12.48
N ASP A 656 -27.57 -7.54 13.58
CA ASP A 656 -28.11 -7.50 14.92
C ASP A 656 -27.76 -6.20 15.66
N THR A 657 -28.44 -5.98 16.78
CA THR A 657 -28.05 -5.01 17.80
C THR A 657 -27.38 -5.74 18.95
N GLY A 658 -26.55 -5.05 19.73
CA GLY A 658 -25.93 -5.63 20.93
C GLY A 658 -24.84 -4.75 21.50
N SER A 659 -24.11 -5.27 22.47
CA SER A 659 -22.99 -4.58 23.09
C SER A 659 -21.66 -5.34 22.98
N PHE A 660 -20.59 -4.54 22.97
CA PHE A 660 -19.20 -4.94 22.77
C PHE A 660 -18.32 -4.22 23.79
N ILE A 661 -17.37 -4.91 24.42
CA ILE A 661 -16.38 -4.30 25.32
C ILE A 661 -15.02 -4.33 24.63
N ASN A 662 -14.48 -3.15 24.37
CA ASN A 662 -13.18 -3.02 23.72
C ASN A 662 -12.00 -3.10 24.70
N SER A 663 -10.76 -3.07 24.19
CA SER A 663 -9.55 -3.09 25.04
C SER A 663 -9.39 -1.87 25.97
N GLU A 664 -10.14 -0.77 25.77
CA GLU A 664 -10.24 0.34 26.77
C GLU A 664 -11.25 0.07 27.88
N LEU A 665 -11.93 -1.09 27.85
CA LEU A 665 -13.06 -1.44 28.72
C LEU A 665 -14.30 -0.56 28.53
N ASN A 666 -14.39 0.12 27.38
CA ASN A 666 -15.58 0.88 27.00
C ASN A 666 -16.64 -0.09 26.48
N ILE A 667 -17.84 -0.01 27.05
CA ILE A 667 -19.02 -0.73 26.54
C ILE A 667 -19.58 0.09 25.37
N GLN A 668 -19.52 -0.49 24.17
CA GLN A 668 -19.98 0.11 22.93
C GLN A 668 -21.24 -0.60 22.46
N ILE A 669 -22.28 0.17 22.19
CA ILE A 669 -23.50 -0.35 21.55
C ILE A 669 -23.31 -0.34 20.05
N TYR A 670 -23.74 -1.41 19.40
CA TYR A 670 -23.75 -1.52 17.95
C TYR A 670 -25.16 -1.79 17.44
N ASP A 671 -25.46 -1.19 16.29
CA ASP A 671 -26.79 -1.19 15.69
C ASP A 671 -26.85 -2.05 14.43
N LYS A 672 -28.05 -2.62 14.20
CA LYS A 672 -28.38 -3.38 12.99
C LYS A 672 -28.32 -2.52 11.73
N CYS A 673 -27.39 -2.87 10.85
CA CYS A 673 -27.10 -2.23 9.57
C CYS A 673 -27.52 -3.06 8.33
N ALA A 674 -27.67 -4.37 8.49
CA ALA A 674 -28.05 -5.33 7.45
C ALA A 674 -29.27 -6.18 7.84
N LEU A 675 -29.86 -6.88 6.89
CA LEU A 675 -30.88 -7.90 7.15
C LEU A 675 -30.22 -9.28 7.29
N LYS A 676 -30.74 -10.08 8.22
CA LYS A 676 -30.36 -11.49 8.40
C LYS A 676 -30.73 -12.28 7.13
N PRO A 677 -29.87 -13.18 6.63
CA PRO A 677 -30.16 -13.96 5.43
C PRO A 677 -31.11 -15.14 5.73
N GLY A 678 -32.15 -15.31 4.90
CA GLY A 678 -33.09 -16.43 5.03
C GLY A 678 -33.81 -16.46 6.39
N LEU A 679 -33.69 -17.57 7.10
CA LEU A 679 -34.20 -17.81 8.45
C LEU A 679 -33.12 -17.70 9.54
N ALA A 680 -31.97 -17.09 9.25
CA ALA A 680 -30.96 -16.82 10.26
C ALA A 680 -31.53 -15.96 11.40
N ARG A 681 -31.11 -16.25 12.64
CA ARG A 681 -31.55 -15.56 13.87
C ARG A 681 -30.37 -14.94 14.60
N SER A 682 -30.66 -14.02 15.51
CA SER A 682 -29.66 -13.51 16.44
C SER A 682 -29.14 -14.62 17.35
N ASP A 683 -27.88 -14.55 17.76
CA ASP A 683 -27.34 -15.52 18.71
C ASP A 683 -28.14 -15.51 20.02
N TRP A 684 -28.47 -14.32 20.54
CA TRP A 684 -29.25 -14.18 21.78
C TRP A 684 -30.68 -14.73 21.63
N GLU A 685 -31.33 -14.55 20.47
CA GLU A 685 -32.66 -15.12 20.19
C GLU A 685 -32.61 -16.65 20.23
N ILE A 686 -31.57 -17.25 19.65
CA ILE A 686 -31.37 -18.71 19.64
C ILE A 686 -31.17 -19.22 21.07
N PHE A 687 -30.29 -18.59 21.85
CA PHE A 687 -30.04 -19.01 23.23
C PHE A 687 -31.25 -18.81 24.13
N ARG A 688 -31.97 -17.71 23.97
CA ARG A 688 -33.24 -17.44 24.65
C ARG A 688 -34.23 -18.55 24.39
N ASP A 689 -34.49 -18.84 23.11
CA ASP A 689 -35.50 -19.82 22.72
C ASP A 689 -35.12 -21.23 23.19
N ILE A 690 -33.84 -21.62 23.11
CA ILE A 690 -33.38 -22.90 23.67
C ILE A 690 -33.54 -22.92 25.19
N GLY A 691 -33.11 -21.87 25.91
CA GLY A 691 -33.27 -21.78 27.36
C GLY A 691 -34.73 -21.92 27.78
N SER A 692 -35.65 -21.23 27.08
CA SER A 692 -37.09 -21.31 27.33
C SER A 692 -37.69 -22.71 27.14
N LEU A 693 -37.08 -23.59 26.34
CA LEU A 693 -37.55 -24.98 26.18
C LEU A 693 -37.19 -25.88 27.37
N PHE A 694 -36.13 -25.53 28.11
CA PHE A 694 -35.59 -26.35 29.20
C PHE A 694 -35.90 -25.78 30.58
N GLN A 695 -36.21 -24.48 30.67
CA GLN A 695 -36.56 -23.82 31.92
C GLN A 695 -37.90 -24.33 32.50
N ALA A 696 -38.05 -24.28 33.83
CA ALA A 696 -39.33 -24.56 34.47
C ALA A 696 -40.33 -23.41 34.20
N GLU A 697 -41.64 -23.71 34.15
CA GLU A 697 -42.69 -22.73 33.84
C GLU A 697 -42.69 -21.50 34.78
N GLU A 698 -42.13 -21.62 35.99
CA GLU A 698 -42.08 -20.56 37.01
C GLU A 698 -40.83 -19.65 36.89
N SER A 699 -39.85 -19.99 36.05
CA SER A 699 -38.62 -19.20 35.89
C SER A 699 -38.71 -18.19 34.74
N ASN A 700 -38.30 -16.94 35.01
CA ASN A 700 -38.28 -15.83 34.04
C ASN A 700 -36.87 -15.54 33.49
N ASP A 701 -35.92 -16.49 33.63
CA ASP A 701 -34.51 -16.24 33.32
C ASP A 701 -34.21 -16.18 31.82
N PHE A 702 -35.14 -16.59 30.96
CA PHE A 702 -35.04 -16.45 29.50
C PHE A 702 -36.22 -15.68 28.87
N SER A 703 -37.04 -14.99 29.66
CA SER A 703 -38.19 -14.23 29.13
C SER A 703 -37.84 -12.80 28.70
N PHE A 704 -36.92 -12.66 27.74
CA PHE A 704 -36.45 -11.36 27.23
C PHE A 704 -37.07 -10.99 25.88
N LYS A 705 -37.55 -9.76 25.75
CA LYS A 705 -38.14 -9.23 24.52
C LYS A 705 -37.10 -8.69 23.56
N ASP A 706 -36.06 -8.03 24.08
CA ASP A 706 -35.00 -7.41 23.29
C ASP A 706 -33.65 -7.38 24.04
N ASN A 707 -32.60 -6.96 23.33
CA ASN A 707 -31.25 -6.83 23.87
C ASN A 707 -31.12 -5.79 24.99
N ASN A 708 -31.96 -4.75 25.03
CA ASN A 708 -31.86 -3.72 26.07
C ASN A 708 -32.28 -4.28 27.43
N GLU A 709 -33.32 -5.12 27.47
CA GLU A 709 -33.73 -5.82 28.69
C GLU A 709 -32.59 -6.72 29.23
N ILE A 710 -31.90 -7.44 28.34
CA ILE A 710 -30.75 -8.28 28.70
C ILE A 710 -29.59 -7.41 29.22
N LEU A 711 -29.25 -6.33 28.52
CA LEU A 711 -28.17 -5.44 28.94
C LEU A 711 -28.47 -4.76 30.29
N MET A 712 -29.72 -4.37 30.53
CA MET A 712 -30.16 -3.88 31.84
C MET A 712 -29.98 -4.93 32.92
N ARG A 713 -30.32 -6.19 32.64
CA ARG A 713 -30.12 -7.31 33.56
C ARG A 713 -28.63 -7.54 33.85
N ILE A 714 -27.77 -7.50 32.82
CA ILE A 714 -26.31 -7.59 32.99
C ILE A 714 -25.79 -6.46 33.88
N ASN A 715 -26.20 -5.21 33.61
CA ASN A 715 -25.80 -4.04 34.41
C ASN A 715 -26.17 -4.15 35.89
N GLN A 716 -27.27 -4.83 36.22
CA GLN A 716 -27.71 -5.05 37.59
C GLN A 716 -26.89 -6.13 38.31
N ILE A 717 -26.56 -7.23 37.63
CA ILE A 717 -25.95 -8.41 38.26
C ILE A 717 -24.43 -8.35 38.22
N ASN A 718 -23.85 -7.86 37.12
CA ASN A 718 -22.42 -7.96 36.86
C ASN A 718 -21.69 -6.72 37.40
N PRO A 719 -20.91 -6.82 38.49
CA PRO A 719 -20.23 -5.67 39.08
C PRO A 719 -19.20 -5.04 38.14
N PHE A 720 -18.75 -5.76 37.10
CA PHE A 720 -17.88 -5.18 36.08
C PHE A 720 -18.55 -4.01 35.36
N TYR A 721 -19.88 -3.98 35.23
CA TYR A 721 -20.59 -2.89 34.55
C TYR A 721 -20.78 -1.65 35.43
N GLN A 722 -20.37 -1.71 36.70
CA GLN A 722 -20.37 -0.57 37.61
C GLN A 722 -19.08 0.26 37.41
N ASN A 723 -19.21 1.60 37.49
CA ASN A 723 -18.08 2.51 37.35
C ASN A 723 -17.21 2.49 38.62
N ILE A 724 -15.89 2.28 38.47
CA ILE A 724 -14.90 2.41 39.54
C ILE A 724 -14.37 3.85 39.52
N LYS A 725 -14.22 4.49 40.70
CA LYS A 725 -13.66 5.85 40.78
C LYS A 725 -12.12 5.82 40.82
N ASN A 726 -11.47 6.85 40.28
CA ASN A 726 -10.00 6.98 40.32
C ASN A 726 -9.42 7.01 41.75
N GLU A 727 -10.18 7.53 42.71
CA GLU A 727 -9.79 7.56 44.13
C GLU A 727 -9.69 6.15 44.72
N GLU A 728 -10.60 5.24 44.33
CA GLU A 728 -10.60 3.83 44.75
C GLU A 728 -9.39 3.09 44.17
N LEU A 729 -9.04 3.37 42.90
CA LEU A 729 -7.86 2.78 42.24
C LEU A 729 -6.53 3.22 42.87
N ASN A 730 -6.43 4.50 43.26
CA ASN A 730 -5.25 5.03 43.94
C ASN A 730 -5.09 4.47 45.35
N ASP A 731 -6.19 4.28 46.08
CA ASP A 731 -6.17 3.62 47.40
C ASP A 731 -5.75 2.15 47.26
N SER A 732 -6.28 1.43 46.27
CA SER A 732 -5.89 0.05 45.97
C SER A 732 -4.41 -0.12 45.63
N LEU A 733 -3.82 0.80 44.84
CA LEU A 733 -2.37 0.80 44.58
C LEU A 733 -1.52 0.87 45.85
N SER A 734 -1.96 1.65 46.84
CA SER A 734 -1.24 1.80 48.11
C SER A 734 -1.29 0.56 49.00
N LYS A 735 -2.20 -0.38 48.70
CA LYS A 735 -2.44 -1.64 49.41
C LYS A 735 -2.14 -2.88 48.54
N ALA A 736 -1.55 -2.69 47.36
CA ALA A 736 -1.27 -3.74 46.41
C ALA A 736 -0.14 -4.67 46.90
N ASN A 737 -0.23 -5.96 46.58
CA ASN A 737 0.78 -6.96 46.93
C ASN A 737 1.67 -7.27 45.71
N PHE A 738 2.96 -7.51 45.94
CA PHE A 738 3.86 -7.90 44.86
C PHE A 738 3.59 -9.33 44.39
N PHE A 739 3.69 -9.56 43.08
CA PHE A 739 3.80 -10.88 42.48
C PHE A 739 5.21 -11.43 42.67
N ILE A 740 5.35 -12.66 43.16
CA ILE A 740 6.65 -13.33 43.26
C ILE A 740 6.82 -14.23 42.04
N PRO A 741 7.74 -13.92 41.11
CA PRO A 741 7.95 -14.75 39.93
C PRO A 741 8.46 -16.14 40.31
N CYS A 742 8.19 -17.13 39.46
CA CYS A 742 8.79 -18.46 39.60
C CYS A 742 9.96 -18.63 38.62
N LEU A 743 10.85 -19.57 38.90
CA LEU A 743 11.90 -19.96 37.95
C LEU A 743 11.25 -20.71 36.78
N ILE A 744 11.71 -20.41 35.57
CA ILE A 744 11.24 -21.05 34.34
C ILE A 744 12.34 -22.01 33.89
N ASP A 745 12.02 -23.32 33.86
CA ASP A 745 12.89 -24.33 33.27
C ASP A 745 12.83 -24.24 31.73
N GLY A 746 13.99 -24.32 31.09
CA GLY A 746 14.17 -23.88 29.69
C GLY A 746 13.38 -24.65 28.61
N ALA A 747 13.25 -23.96 27.47
CA ALA A 747 12.63 -24.34 26.20
C ALA A 747 11.11 -24.53 26.23
N THR A 748 10.38 -23.42 26.10
CA THR A 748 9.02 -23.44 25.56
C THR A 748 9.10 -23.73 24.05
N GLU A 749 8.26 -24.64 23.55
CA GLU A 749 8.11 -24.87 22.12
C GLU A 749 7.68 -23.56 21.44
N HIS A 750 8.44 -23.13 20.43
CA HIS A 750 8.12 -21.96 19.61
C HIS A 750 6.75 -22.16 18.96
N LEU A 751 5.80 -21.26 19.24
CA LEU A 751 4.54 -21.20 18.51
C LEU A 751 4.68 -20.25 17.32
N ASP A 752 4.47 -20.82 16.14
CA ASP A 752 5.15 -20.51 14.87
C ASP A 752 4.49 -19.40 14.00
N GLU A 753 3.57 -18.59 14.55
CA GLU A 753 2.82 -17.63 13.72
C GLU A 753 3.04 -16.18 14.15
N THR A 754 3.96 -15.50 13.45
CA THR A 754 3.94 -14.04 13.37
C THR A 754 2.54 -13.57 12.97
N PHE A 755 1.96 -12.63 13.72
CA PHE A 755 0.61 -12.13 13.42
C PHE A 755 0.57 -11.48 12.03
N THR A 756 -0.22 -12.05 11.12
CA THR A 756 -0.38 -11.62 9.72
C THR A 756 -1.84 -11.26 9.42
N LEU A 757 -2.14 -10.77 8.21
CA LEU A 757 -3.54 -10.59 7.79
C LEU A 757 -4.30 -11.92 7.74
N ASN A 758 -3.59 -13.03 7.51
CA ASN A 758 -4.16 -14.38 7.45
C ASN A 758 -4.52 -14.95 8.83
N SER A 759 -3.94 -14.44 9.91
CA SER A 759 -4.21 -14.92 11.27
C SER A 759 -5.49 -14.33 11.87
N ILE A 760 -6.12 -13.35 11.21
CA ILE A 760 -7.35 -12.72 11.70
C ILE A 760 -8.54 -13.64 11.39
N LYS A 761 -9.20 -14.07 12.46
CA LYS A 761 -10.34 -15.00 12.42
C LYS A 761 -11.60 -14.33 12.96
N TYR A 762 -12.76 -14.76 12.48
CA TYR A 762 -14.07 -14.46 13.06
C TYR A 762 -14.82 -15.79 13.26
N ARG A 763 -15.16 -16.14 14.50
CA ARG A 763 -15.68 -17.48 14.88
C ARG A 763 -14.79 -18.64 14.38
N GLY A 764 -13.47 -18.47 14.49
CA GLY A 764 -12.50 -19.45 14.05
C GLY A 764 -12.21 -19.47 12.55
N GLU A 765 -13.01 -18.79 11.71
CA GLU A 765 -12.79 -18.72 10.26
C GLU A 765 -11.88 -17.57 9.87
N ARG A 766 -10.86 -17.84 9.05
CA ARG A 766 -9.98 -16.79 8.52
C ARG A 766 -10.76 -15.86 7.59
N ILE A 767 -10.65 -14.54 7.81
CA ILE A 767 -11.37 -13.55 6.97
C ILE A 767 -10.90 -13.62 5.51
N THR A 768 -9.61 -13.94 5.28
CA THR A 768 -9.01 -14.14 3.95
C THR A 768 -9.75 -15.21 3.14
N ASN A 769 -10.26 -16.27 3.76
CA ASN A 769 -11.03 -17.30 3.06
C ASN A 769 -12.38 -16.78 2.52
N LYS A 770 -12.92 -15.69 3.09
CA LYS A 770 -14.23 -15.12 2.73
C LYS A 770 -14.12 -13.89 1.85
N VAL A 771 -12.95 -13.28 1.75
CA VAL A 771 -12.73 -12.04 1.00
C VAL A 771 -11.56 -12.23 0.04
N ALA A 772 -11.88 -12.55 -1.21
CA ALA A 772 -10.91 -12.84 -2.27
C ALA A 772 -9.87 -11.71 -2.44
N ASP A 773 -10.32 -10.46 -2.45
CA ASP A 773 -9.44 -9.27 -2.55
C ASP A 773 -8.42 -9.19 -1.40
N LEU A 774 -8.78 -9.71 -0.21
CA LEU A 774 -7.89 -9.77 0.96
C LEU A 774 -6.94 -10.98 0.87
N ALA A 775 -7.40 -12.10 0.31
CA ALA A 775 -6.56 -13.27 0.03
C ALA A 775 -5.46 -12.92 -0.98
N GLU A 776 -5.82 -12.24 -2.08
CA GLU A 776 -4.88 -11.74 -3.09
C GLU A 776 -3.82 -10.83 -2.45
N LEU A 777 -4.24 -9.88 -1.59
CA LEU A 777 -3.31 -9.02 -0.85
C LEU A 777 -2.36 -9.83 0.05
N ASN A 778 -2.85 -10.90 0.67
CA ASN A 778 -2.05 -11.74 1.57
C ASN A 778 -1.05 -12.61 0.79
N GLU A 779 -1.49 -13.25 -0.30
CA GLU A 779 -0.61 -14.00 -1.21
C GLU A 779 0.48 -13.11 -1.78
N TYR A 780 0.13 -11.90 -2.23
CA TYR A 780 1.09 -10.96 -2.79
C TYR A 780 2.14 -10.51 -1.77
N LYS A 781 1.75 -10.26 -0.51
CA LYS A 781 2.67 -9.88 0.57
C LYS A 781 3.54 -11.02 1.07
N ASN A 782 3.12 -12.26 0.88
CA ASN A 782 3.91 -13.45 1.24
C ASN A 782 4.92 -13.84 0.15
N LEU A 783 4.77 -13.32 -1.07
CA LEU A 783 5.76 -13.46 -2.13
C LEU A 783 6.84 -12.39 -1.96
N GLU A 784 8.08 -12.79 -1.66
CA GLU A 784 9.29 -11.95 -1.81
C GLU A 784 9.59 -11.65 -3.30
N LYS A 785 8.58 -11.23 -4.08
CA LYS A 785 8.74 -10.90 -5.49
C LYS A 785 8.63 -9.39 -5.64
N LEU A 786 9.78 -8.77 -5.93
CA LEU A 786 9.82 -7.44 -6.55
C LEU A 786 8.91 -7.46 -7.80
N PRO A 787 8.06 -6.44 -8.02
CA PRO A 787 7.06 -6.50 -9.08
C PRO A 787 7.69 -6.46 -10.46
N LYS A 788 7.25 -7.36 -11.34
CA LYS A 788 7.44 -7.24 -12.79
C LYS A 788 6.49 -6.14 -13.31
N TYR A 789 7.04 -5.14 -13.98
CA TYR A 789 6.28 -3.98 -14.50
C TYR A 789 5.14 -4.39 -15.46
N PRO A 790 3.91 -3.84 -15.30
CA PRO A 790 2.81 -4.09 -16.23
C PRO A 790 2.92 -3.25 -17.51
N GLN A 791 2.63 -3.89 -18.65
CA GLN A 791 2.69 -3.32 -19.99
C GLN A 791 1.63 -2.22 -20.22
N VAL A 792 2.02 -1.11 -20.83
CA VAL A 792 1.15 0.01 -21.19
C VAL A 792 0.39 -0.28 -22.49
N ILE A 793 -0.94 -0.32 -22.42
CA ILE A 793 -1.83 -0.40 -23.59
C ILE A 793 -1.98 0.99 -24.22
N LYS A 794 -1.77 1.09 -25.53
CA LYS A 794 -1.87 2.34 -26.31
C LYS A 794 -3.24 2.55 -26.95
N ILE A 795 -3.63 3.81 -27.06
CA ILE A 795 -4.83 4.29 -27.76
C ILE A 795 -4.42 4.75 -29.17
N LYS A 796 -5.09 4.23 -30.20
CA LYS A 796 -4.86 4.58 -31.62
C LYS A 796 -5.12 6.07 -31.91
N GLN A 797 -4.15 6.73 -32.54
CA GLN A 797 -4.37 7.88 -33.43
C GLN A 797 -3.85 7.59 -34.86
N SER A 798 -4.69 7.98 -35.82
CA SER A 798 -4.58 8.04 -37.29
C SER A 798 -3.36 7.44 -38.02
N SER A 799 -3.64 6.38 -38.77
CA SER A 799 -3.22 6.10 -40.17
C SER A 799 -2.70 7.32 -40.93
N ASP A 800 -1.50 7.36 -41.53
CA ASP A 800 -0.66 6.28 -42.06
C ASP A 800 0.80 6.52 -41.68
N GLY A 801 1.46 5.52 -41.10
CA GLY A 801 2.89 5.58 -40.75
C GLY A 801 3.81 5.65 -41.98
N TYR A 802 5.12 5.59 -41.77
CA TYR A 802 6.07 5.55 -42.88
C TYR A 802 6.16 4.14 -43.47
N GLU A 803 5.76 3.98 -44.73
CA GLU A 803 5.75 2.69 -45.42
C GLU A 803 7.18 2.12 -45.56
N VAL A 804 7.37 0.90 -45.08
CA VAL A 804 8.57 0.09 -45.32
C VAL A 804 8.39 -0.58 -46.67
N ILE A 805 9.21 -0.21 -47.65
CA ILE A 805 9.19 -0.79 -49.00
C ILE A 805 9.82 -2.18 -48.99
N SER A 806 10.94 -2.33 -48.28
CA SER A 806 11.62 -3.60 -48.13
C SER A 806 12.45 -3.62 -46.86
N ASN A 807 12.61 -4.79 -46.26
CA ASN A 807 13.53 -5.05 -45.16
C ASN A 807 14.15 -6.43 -45.38
N ARG A 808 15.48 -6.50 -45.50
CA ARG A 808 16.19 -7.75 -45.85
C ARG A 808 17.48 -7.88 -45.07
N GLU A 809 17.76 -9.09 -44.60
CA GLU A 809 19.06 -9.44 -44.05
C GLU A 809 20.09 -9.48 -45.19
N ILE A 810 21.13 -8.65 -45.10
CA ILE A 810 22.17 -8.50 -46.14
C ILE A 810 23.50 -9.16 -45.76
N ALA A 811 23.69 -9.39 -44.47
CA ALA A 811 24.79 -10.14 -43.86
C ALA A 811 24.29 -10.65 -42.49
N PRO A 812 24.93 -11.65 -41.87
CA PRO A 812 24.47 -12.18 -40.59
C PRO A 812 24.25 -11.06 -39.56
N ASN A 813 23.02 -10.98 -39.03
CA ASN A 813 22.61 -9.99 -38.03
C ASN A 813 22.58 -8.52 -38.53
N MET A 814 22.60 -8.29 -39.85
CA MET A 814 22.63 -6.98 -40.50
C MET A 814 21.51 -6.84 -41.52
N TYR A 815 20.71 -5.77 -41.40
CA TYR A 815 19.49 -5.58 -42.18
C TYR A 815 19.51 -4.28 -42.97
N GLU A 816 19.09 -4.32 -44.23
CA GLU A 816 18.82 -3.16 -45.08
C GLU A 816 17.31 -2.92 -45.14
N MET A 817 16.88 -1.74 -44.71
CA MET A 817 15.49 -1.31 -44.76
C MET A 817 15.34 -0.07 -45.64
N ILE A 818 14.41 -0.14 -46.60
CA ILE A 818 14.04 0.96 -47.49
C ILE A 818 12.69 1.50 -47.03
N ILE A 819 12.63 2.80 -46.74
CA ILE A 819 11.47 3.47 -46.18
C ILE A 819 11.05 4.60 -47.11
N LYS A 820 9.74 4.72 -47.37
CA LYS A 820 9.16 5.82 -48.13
C LYS A 820 9.06 7.06 -47.26
N ALA A 821 9.94 8.03 -47.48
CA ALA A 821 10.00 9.28 -46.72
C ALA A 821 10.45 10.43 -47.63
N PRO A 822 9.56 10.94 -48.52
CA PRO A 822 9.94 11.87 -49.59
C PRO A 822 10.58 13.17 -49.09
N LEU A 823 10.03 13.74 -48.01
CA LEU A 823 10.53 14.97 -47.40
C LEU A 823 11.93 14.81 -46.79
N ILE A 824 12.21 13.61 -46.27
CA ILE A 824 13.52 13.28 -45.70
C ILE A 824 14.53 13.08 -46.83
N ALA A 825 14.16 12.30 -47.85
CA ALA A 825 14.99 12.02 -49.01
C ALA A 825 15.44 13.30 -49.73
N SER A 826 14.55 14.29 -49.88
CA SER A 826 14.89 15.56 -50.55
C SER A 826 15.87 16.45 -49.78
N LYS A 827 16.05 16.22 -48.47
CA LYS A 827 16.87 17.07 -47.58
C LYS A 827 18.09 16.36 -47.00
N ALA A 828 18.15 15.03 -47.12
CA ALA A 828 19.20 14.23 -46.53
C ALA A 828 20.56 14.55 -47.15
N GLN A 829 21.55 14.81 -46.29
CA GLN A 829 22.95 15.05 -46.65
C GLN A 829 23.84 14.01 -45.97
N PRO A 830 25.06 13.74 -46.50
CA PRO A 830 25.99 12.84 -45.86
C PRO A 830 26.33 13.30 -44.42
N GLY A 831 26.25 12.36 -43.49
CA GLY A 831 26.38 12.60 -42.05
C GLY A 831 25.06 12.74 -41.30
N ASN A 832 23.91 12.82 -41.98
CA ASN A 832 22.62 12.84 -41.31
C ASN A 832 22.18 11.45 -40.83
N PHE A 833 21.35 11.46 -39.79
CA PHE A 833 20.68 10.29 -39.24
C PHE A 833 19.17 10.56 -39.07
N ILE A 834 18.42 9.53 -38.71
CA ILE A 834 16.99 9.61 -38.39
C ILE A 834 16.73 9.01 -37.01
N ILE A 835 15.67 9.44 -36.34
CA ILE A 835 15.07 8.71 -35.21
C ILE A 835 13.90 7.89 -35.76
N ILE A 836 13.87 6.59 -35.46
CA ILE A 836 12.83 5.66 -35.91
C ILE A 836 12.12 5.02 -34.71
N MET A 837 10.82 4.77 -34.86
CA MET A 837 9.98 4.00 -33.94
C MET A 837 9.13 3.04 -34.79
N LYS A 838 9.21 1.73 -34.50
CA LYS A 838 8.34 0.73 -35.14
C LYS A 838 6.88 0.97 -34.77
N ASP A 839 6.60 0.93 -33.47
CA ASP A 839 5.29 1.21 -32.90
C ASP A 839 5.35 2.44 -31.99
N GLU A 840 4.20 3.00 -31.64
CA GLU A 840 4.12 4.18 -30.75
C GLU A 840 4.77 3.87 -29.36
N THR A 841 4.90 2.60 -28.96
CA THR A 841 5.59 2.12 -27.73
C THR A 841 7.06 1.79 -27.90
N SER A 842 7.54 1.61 -29.13
CA SER A 842 8.93 1.23 -29.35
C SER A 842 9.85 2.36 -28.91
N GLU A 843 11.08 2.02 -28.52
CA GLU A 843 12.06 3.04 -28.18
C GLU A 843 12.38 3.89 -29.39
N ARG A 844 12.77 5.14 -29.14
CA ARG A 844 13.31 6.02 -30.16
C ARG A 844 14.77 5.65 -30.38
N ILE A 845 15.08 5.08 -31.55
CA ILE A 845 16.44 4.67 -31.85
C ILE A 845 17.04 5.52 -32.99
N PRO A 846 18.27 6.03 -32.83
CA PRO A 846 18.97 6.75 -33.89
C PRO A 846 19.58 5.77 -34.90
N ILE A 847 19.35 5.99 -36.19
CA ILE A 847 19.95 5.20 -37.27
C ILE A 847 20.53 6.12 -38.35
N SER A 848 21.77 5.86 -38.75
CA SER A 848 22.45 6.62 -39.80
C SER A 848 21.87 6.31 -41.18
N LEU A 849 21.73 7.33 -42.02
CA LEU A 849 21.27 7.16 -43.39
C LEU A 849 22.37 6.52 -44.25
N SER A 850 22.03 5.46 -44.98
CA SER A 850 22.97 4.69 -45.82
C SER A 850 22.81 4.98 -47.31
N ASP A 851 21.62 5.37 -47.77
CA ASP A 851 21.40 5.89 -49.13
C ASP A 851 20.09 6.70 -49.18
N CYS A 852 19.93 7.53 -50.21
CA CYS A 852 18.67 8.22 -50.51
C CYS A 852 18.42 8.24 -52.02
N ASP A 853 17.16 8.06 -52.41
CA ASP A 853 16.69 8.13 -53.80
C ASP A 853 15.60 9.21 -53.84
N ILE A 854 15.96 10.38 -54.41
CA ILE A 854 15.11 11.57 -54.44
C ILE A 854 13.90 11.35 -55.36
N ASP A 855 14.11 10.71 -56.51
CA ASP A 855 13.06 10.49 -57.51
C ASP A 855 11.99 9.52 -57.01
N LYS A 856 12.38 8.49 -56.25
CA LYS A 856 11.44 7.56 -55.61
C LYS A 856 10.93 8.03 -54.25
N GLY A 857 11.51 9.08 -53.69
CA GLY A 857 11.17 9.59 -52.36
C GLY A 857 11.48 8.59 -51.24
N THR A 858 12.52 7.78 -51.39
CA THR A 858 12.87 6.71 -50.43
C THR A 858 14.21 6.95 -49.76
N ILE A 859 14.32 6.57 -48.49
CA ILE A 859 15.58 6.52 -47.73
C ILE A 859 15.95 5.07 -47.45
N THR A 860 17.24 4.78 -47.42
CA THR A 860 17.78 3.46 -47.07
C THR A 860 18.57 3.56 -45.77
N ILE A 861 18.25 2.68 -44.82
CA ILE A 861 19.00 2.51 -43.58
C ILE A 861 19.56 1.10 -43.50
N ILE A 862 20.73 1.00 -42.85
CA ILE A 862 21.34 -0.28 -42.52
C ILE A 862 21.57 -0.32 -41.01
N PHE A 863 21.08 -1.36 -40.35
CA PHE A 863 21.15 -1.51 -38.91
C PHE A 863 21.53 -2.94 -38.51
N GLN A 864 22.04 -3.07 -37.29
CA GLN A 864 22.41 -4.34 -36.67
C GLN A 864 21.39 -4.70 -35.60
N GLU A 865 20.95 -5.95 -35.52
CA GLU A 865 20.15 -6.42 -34.39
C GLU A 865 21.07 -6.56 -33.15
N ARG A 866 21.00 -5.58 -32.25
CA ARG A 866 21.82 -5.51 -31.01
C ARG A 866 20.97 -5.45 -29.74
N GLY A 867 19.83 -4.79 -29.81
CA GLY A 867 18.88 -4.62 -28.70
C GLY A 867 17.44 -4.91 -29.11
N PHE A 868 16.51 -4.78 -28.16
CA PHE A 868 15.11 -5.15 -28.34
C PHE A 868 14.47 -4.39 -29.52
N SER A 869 14.57 -3.07 -29.55
CA SER A 869 13.98 -2.23 -30.60
C SER A 869 14.53 -2.52 -32.00
N THR A 870 15.82 -2.86 -32.13
CA THR A 870 16.40 -3.28 -33.41
C THR A 870 15.92 -4.66 -33.84
N LYS A 871 15.68 -5.58 -32.89
CA LYS A 871 15.06 -6.88 -33.18
C LYS A 871 13.63 -6.70 -33.66
N GLU A 872 12.87 -5.78 -33.06
CA GLU A 872 11.51 -5.51 -33.54
C GLU A 872 11.49 -5.02 -35.00
N LEU A 873 12.50 -4.26 -35.42
CA LEU A 873 12.64 -3.83 -36.82
C LEU A 873 12.98 -4.98 -37.77
N THR A 874 13.71 -6.02 -37.35
CA THR A 874 14.03 -7.16 -38.23
C THR A 874 12.80 -7.96 -38.63
N GLU A 875 11.75 -7.92 -37.81
CA GLU A 875 10.48 -8.60 -38.05
C GLU A 875 9.58 -7.89 -39.08
N MET A 876 9.91 -6.64 -39.46
CA MET A 876 9.10 -5.89 -40.42
C MET A 876 9.31 -6.38 -41.85
N GLN A 877 8.24 -6.39 -42.64
CA GLN A 877 8.22 -6.77 -44.05
C GLN A 877 7.79 -5.60 -44.95
N GLY A 878 8.02 -5.73 -46.26
CA GLY A 878 7.52 -4.76 -47.25
C GLY A 878 6.00 -4.58 -47.14
N GLY A 879 5.53 -3.33 -47.15
CA GLY A 879 4.15 -2.92 -46.93
C GLY A 879 3.78 -2.68 -45.45
N ASN A 880 4.65 -3.01 -44.49
CA ASN A 880 4.46 -2.60 -43.10
C ASN A 880 4.71 -1.08 -42.95
N HIS A 881 4.19 -0.50 -41.87
CA HIS A 881 4.32 0.93 -41.61
C HIS A 881 5.01 1.15 -40.28
N LEU A 882 6.00 2.04 -40.27
CA LEU A 882 6.64 2.55 -39.06
C LEU A 882 5.77 3.63 -38.45
N PHE A 883 5.60 3.59 -37.14
CA PHE A 883 4.85 4.62 -36.42
C PHE A 883 5.45 6.02 -36.62
N SER A 884 6.78 6.15 -36.54
CA SER A 884 7.43 7.45 -36.70
C SER A 884 8.83 7.33 -37.27
N VAL A 885 9.15 8.24 -38.20
CA VAL A 885 10.49 8.49 -38.72
C VAL A 885 10.72 10.00 -38.68
N VAL A 886 11.72 10.45 -37.94
CA VAL A 886 12.04 11.86 -37.75
C VAL A 886 13.44 12.14 -38.29
N GLY A 887 13.52 13.02 -39.29
CA GLY A 887 14.78 13.54 -39.83
C GLY A 887 14.63 14.25 -41.17
N PRO A 888 15.74 14.50 -41.89
CA PRO A 888 17.11 14.20 -41.48
C PRO A 888 17.54 15.05 -40.28
N LEU A 889 18.25 14.45 -39.33
CA LEU A 889 18.78 15.11 -38.13
C LEU A 889 20.31 15.11 -38.14
N GLY A 890 20.88 15.94 -37.27
CA GLY A 890 22.32 16.16 -37.19
C GLY A 890 22.85 17.12 -38.25
N LYS A 891 24.12 17.50 -38.07
CA LYS A 891 24.84 18.41 -38.95
C LYS A 891 25.45 17.66 -40.14
N GLU A 892 25.29 18.22 -41.33
CA GLU A 892 25.90 17.70 -42.54
C GLU A 892 27.43 17.77 -42.50
N ILE A 893 28.08 16.85 -43.22
CA ILE A 893 29.54 16.86 -43.38
C ILE A 893 29.94 17.94 -44.38
N GLU A 894 30.83 18.82 -43.94
CA GLU A 894 31.57 19.72 -44.83
C GLU A 894 32.58 18.91 -45.67
N MET A 895 32.35 18.85 -46.98
CA MET A 895 33.19 18.13 -47.94
C MET A 895 33.84 19.11 -48.93
N LYS A 896 35.12 18.92 -49.20
CA LYS A 896 35.89 19.62 -50.24
C LYS A 896 36.94 18.67 -50.84
N ASN A 897 37.73 19.14 -51.79
CA ASN A 897 38.89 18.39 -52.26
C ASN A 897 40.05 18.50 -51.25
N PHE A 898 40.30 17.41 -50.52
CA PHE A 898 41.37 17.26 -49.55
C PHE A 898 42.60 16.53 -50.12
N GLY A 899 42.44 15.77 -51.20
CA GLY A 899 43.45 14.85 -51.73
C GLY A 899 43.02 13.39 -51.53
N THR A 900 43.71 12.66 -50.66
CA THR A 900 43.39 11.25 -50.36
C THR A 900 42.60 11.13 -49.06
N ILE A 901 41.37 10.60 -49.15
CA ILE A 901 40.50 10.35 -48.01
C ILE A 901 40.45 8.85 -47.72
N LEU A 902 40.68 8.49 -46.45
CA LEU A 902 40.44 7.15 -45.94
C LEU A 902 39.07 7.10 -45.24
N LEU A 903 38.19 6.22 -45.71
CA LEU A 903 36.91 5.93 -45.08
C LEU A 903 36.98 4.56 -44.42
N GLY A 904 36.76 4.46 -43.10
CA GLY A 904 36.82 3.18 -42.40
C GLY A 904 35.51 2.80 -41.72
N GLY A 905 35.00 1.60 -42.02
CA GLY A 905 33.63 1.22 -41.67
C GLY A 905 33.55 -0.20 -41.13
N GLY A 906 32.78 -0.38 -40.06
CA GLY A 906 32.49 -1.69 -39.47
C GLY A 906 31.01 -1.85 -39.14
N CYS A 907 30.50 -3.08 -39.23
CA CYS A 907 29.07 -3.41 -39.05
C CYS A 907 28.16 -2.48 -39.87
N TYR A 908 27.17 -1.82 -39.23
CA TYR A 908 26.26 -0.86 -39.87
C TYR A 908 26.99 0.35 -40.47
N GLY A 909 28.18 0.68 -39.98
CA GLY A 909 29.01 1.77 -40.49
C GLY A 909 29.44 1.58 -41.94
N ILE A 910 29.52 0.32 -42.42
CA ILE A 910 29.77 0.02 -43.84
C ILE A 910 28.69 0.62 -44.74
N GLY A 911 27.44 0.67 -44.29
CA GLY A 911 26.34 1.33 -45.00
C GLY A 911 26.42 2.84 -44.94
N ALA A 912 26.63 3.38 -43.73
CA ALA A 912 26.63 4.82 -43.46
C ALA A 912 27.80 5.58 -44.12
N LEU A 913 28.90 4.89 -44.48
CA LEU A 913 30.00 5.49 -45.24
C LEU A 913 29.66 5.77 -46.70
N TYR A 914 28.67 5.09 -47.27
CA TYR A 914 28.42 5.12 -48.71
C TYR A 914 28.03 6.51 -49.23
N PRO A 915 27.15 7.28 -48.54
CA PRO A 915 26.86 8.68 -48.92
C PRO A 915 28.10 9.58 -48.83
N ILE A 916 28.99 9.32 -47.88
CA ILE A 916 30.24 10.07 -47.70
C ILE A 916 31.19 9.78 -48.86
N ALA A 917 31.32 8.51 -49.26
CA ALA A 917 32.14 8.09 -50.39
C ALA A 917 31.67 8.74 -51.71
N LYS A 918 30.34 8.75 -51.96
CA LYS A 918 29.75 9.42 -53.14
C LYS A 918 30.14 10.89 -53.18
N LYS A 919 29.84 11.63 -52.11
CA LYS A 919 30.14 13.07 -52.00
C LYS A 919 31.64 13.34 -52.08
N ALA A 920 32.48 12.51 -51.48
CA ALA A 920 33.94 12.66 -51.58
C ALA A 920 34.46 12.53 -53.03
N LYS A 921 33.93 11.57 -53.81
CA LYS A 921 34.28 11.40 -55.24
C LYS A 921 33.75 12.54 -56.11
N GLU A 922 32.55 13.05 -55.84
CA GLU A 922 32.01 14.24 -56.53
C GLU A 922 32.92 15.46 -56.39
N PHE A 923 33.56 15.64 -55.23
CA PHE A 923 34.53 16.71 -54.98
C PHE A 923 35.96 16.39 -55.49
N GLY A 924 36.15 15.29 -56.22
CA GLY A 924 37.42 14.94 -56.87
C GLY A 924 38.49 14.33 -55.97
N ASN A 925 38.11 13.83 -54.78
CA ASN A 925 39.06 13.16 -53.89
C ASN A 925 39.43 11.76 -54.39
N LYS A 926 40.64 11.31 -54.04
CA LYS A 926 41.01 9.89 -54.09
C LYS A 926 40.47 9.23 -52.83
N VAL A 927 39.58 8.25 -52.97
CA VAL A 927 38.87 7.62 -51.84
C VAL A 927 39.35 6.18 -51.70
N ILE A 928 39.87 5.87 -50.51
CA ILE A 928 40.23 4.51 -50.10
C ILE A 928 39.23 4.11 -49.01
N VAL A 929 38.60 2.94 -49.16
CA VAL A 929 37.66 2.41 -48.17
C VAL A 929 38.30 1.22 -47.46
N LEU A 930 38.32 1.25 -46.13
CA LEU A 930 38.80 0.20 -45.26
C LEU A 930 37.61 -0.42 -44.52
N LEU A 931 37.22 -1.63 -44.89
CA LEU A 931 36.11 -2.33 -44.25
C LEU A 931 36.66 -3.29 -43.19
N GLU A 932 36.18 -3.14 -41.96
CA GLU A 932 36.53 -3.98 -40.81
C GLU A 932 35.36 -4.88 -40.42
N ALA A 933 35.65 -6.15 -40.20
CA ALA A 933 34.67 -7.13 -39.75
C ALA A 933 35.33 -8.24 -38.91
N ARG A 934 34.52 -9.03 -38.20
CA ARG A 934 35.04 -10.21 -37.49
C ARG A 934 35.46 -11.32 -38.45
N ASN A 935 34.66 -11.53 -39.49
CA ASN A 935 34.88 -12.53 -40.55
C ASN A 935 34.34 -12.00 -41.90
N LYS A 936 34.63 -12.74 -42.97
CA LYS A 936 34.31 -12.37 -44.35
C LYS A 936 32.81 -12.26 -44.66
N ASP A 937 31.95 -12.97 -43.93
CA ASP A 937 30.51 -13.07 -44.21
C ASP A 937 29.74 -11.83 -43.77
N LEU A 938 30.36 -10.97 -42.96
CA LEU A 938 29.80 -9.70 -42.50
C LEU A 938 29.99 -8.55 -43.49
N PHE A 939 30.74 -8.75 -44.59
CA PHE A 939 30.90 -7.73 -45.61
C PHE A 939 29.68 -7.70 -46.55
N PHE A 940 29.15 -6.51 -46.78
CA PHE A 940 28.07 -6.23 -47.72
C PHE A 940 28.39 -4.97 -48.54
N MET A 941 27.64 -4.73 -49.61
CA MET A 941 27.83 -3.60 -50.54
C MET A 941 29.22 -3.53 -51.22
N GLU A 942 30.00 -4.60 -51.22
CA GLU A 942 31.36 -4.63 -51.77
C GLU A 942 31.42 -4.19 -53.24
N GLU A 943 30.49 -4.71 -54.06
CA GLU A 943 30.41 -4.37 -55.48
C GLU A 943 30.02 -2.91 -55.71
N LYS A 944 29.25 -2.30 -54.79
CA LYS A 944 28.94 -0.86 -54.84
C LYS A 944 30.20 -0.04 -54.55
N TYR A 945 30.99 -0.44 -53.56
CA TYR A 945 32.24 0.25 -53.24
C TYR A 945 33.30 0.10 -54.33
N LYS A 946 33.55 -1.12 -54.85
CA LYS A 946 34.53 -1.36 -55.92
C LYS A 946 34.28 -0.53 -57.17
N LYS A 947 33.01 -0.22 -57.48
CA LYS A 947 32.62 0.62 -58.62
C LYS A 947 32.78 2.12 -58.35
N LEU A 948 32.75 2.54 -57.09
CA LEU A 948 32.72 3.94 -56.69
C LEU A 948 34.09 4.49 -56.30
N VAL A 949 34.88 3.72 -55.55
CA VAL A 949 36.09 4.20 -54.87
C VAL A 949 37.36 3.66 -55.53
N ASP A 950 38.49 4.32 -55.30
CA ASP A 950 39.75 4.01 -55.98
C ASP A 950 40.40 2.72 -55.46
N ARG A 951 40.18 2.38 -54.19
CA ARG A 951 40.67 1.14 -53.58
C ARG A 951 39.80 0.72 -52.40
N VAL A 952 39.49 -0.58 -52.32
CA VAL A 952 38.84 -1.20 -51.16
C VAL A 952 39.83 -2.13 -50.47
N ILE A 953 39.93 -2.02 -49.15
CA ILE A 953 40.77 -2.83 -48.29
C ILE A 953 39.87 -3.52 -47.27
N TYR A 954 40.15 -4.79 -47.02
CA TYR A 954 39.40 -5.61 -46.08
C TYR A 954 40.30 -5.95 -44.91
N CYS A 955 39.77 -5.84 -43.71
CA CYS A 955 40.41 -6.31 -42.49
C CYS A 955 39.44 -7.22 -41.75
N THR A 956 39.86 -8.44 -41.44
CA THR A 956 39.07 -9.40 -40.66
C THR A 956 39.81 -9.80 -39.40
N SER A 957 39.11 -9.83 -38.27
CA SER A 957 39.71 -10.22 -37.00
C SER A 957 40.25 -11.67 -37.03
N ASP A 958 39.54 -12.57 -37.72
CA ASP A 958 39.95 -13.97 -37.89
C ASP A 958 40.94 -14.20 -39.05
N GLY A 959 41.09 -13.23 -39.96
CA GLY A 959 41.92 -13.33 -41.16
C GLY A 959 41.24 -14.05 -42.34
N SER A 960 39.93 -14.29 -42.27
CA SER A 960 39.16 -14.97 -43.32
C SER A 960 39.08 -14.20 -44.65
N LYS A 961 39.31 -12.88 -44.64
CA LYS A 961 39.40 -12.05 -45.85
C LYS A 961 40.23 -10.78 -45.61
N GLY A 962 41.15 -10.51 -46.53
CA GLY A 962 42.04 -9.35 -46.46
C GLY A 962 43.10 -9.50 -45.37
N LEU A 963 43.43 -8.39 -44.71
CA LEU A 963 44.41 -8.37 -43.62
C LEU A 963 43.82 -8.99 -42.36
N LYS A 964 44.63 -9.76 -41.62
CA LYS A 964 44.23 -10.29 -40.31
C LYS A 964 44.48 -9.24 -39.23
N GLY A 965 43.41 -8.76 -38.60
CA GLY A 965 43.50 -7.75 -37.55
C GLY A 965 42.25 -6.89 -37.45
N LYS A 966 42.41 -5.72 -36.85
CA LYS A 966 41.36 -4.70 -36.69
C LYS A 966 41.64 -3.50 -37.58
N ILE A 967 40.88 -2.43 -37.40
CA ILE A 967 40.98 -1.21 -38.21
C ILE A 967 42.40 -0.62 -38.20
N GLU A 968 43.15 -0.69 -37.09
CA GLU A 968 44.52 -0.17 -37.01
C GLU A 968 45.48 -0.89 -37.97
N THR A 969 45.32 -2.20 -38.13
CA THR A 969 46.16 -3.02 -39.01
C THR A 969 46.02 -2.59 -40.47
N GLY A 970 44.81 -2.25 -40.89
CA GLY A 970 44.56 -1.73 -42.23
C GLY A 970 45.16 -0.35 -42.46
N ILE A 971 45.06 0.53 -41.46
CA ILE A 971 45.68 1.87 -41.49
C ILE A 971 47.21 1.73 -41.55
N GLU A 972 47.80 0.90 -40.69
CA GLU A 972 49.23 0.67 -40.64
C GLU A 972 49.78 0.12 -41.96
N SER A 973 49.07 -0.82 -42.59
CA SER A 973 49.46 -1.38 -43.90
C SER A 973 49.54 -0.31 -44.98
N LEU A 974 48.55 0.58 -45.06
CA LEU A 974 48.53 1.69 -46.01
C LEU A 974 49.71 2.64 -45.80
N LEU A 975 50.04 2.92 -44.54
CA LEU A 975 51.13 3.83 -44.20
C LEU A 975 52.50 3.19 -44.48
N LYS A 976 52.67 1.89 -44.24
CA LYS A 976 53.88 1.13 -44.62
C LYS A 976 54.07 1.07 -46.14
N GLU A 977 52.98 1.03 -46.91
CA GLU A 977 53.01 1.12 -48.38
C GLU A 977 53.37 2.54 -48.89
N GLY A 978 53.50 3.53 -48.00
CA GLY A 978 53.81 4.91 -48.36
C GLY A 978 52.61 5.72 -48.86
N VAL A 979 51.38 5.25 -48.62
CA VAL A 979 50.16 5.99 -49.02
C VAL A 979 49.98 7.20 -48.11
N LYS A 980 50.01 8.40 -48.70
CA LYS A 980 49.69 9.64 -47.99
C LYS A 980 48.17 9.77 -47.82
N ILE A 981 47.71 9.89 -46.57
CA ILE A 981 46.30 10.08 -46.22
C ILE A 981 46.11 11.51 -45.69
N ASP A 982 45.28 12.31 -46.35
CA ASP A 982 45.06 13.71 -45.99
C ASP A 982 43.87 13.88 -45.01
N ARG A 983 42.92 12.93 -44.98
CA ARG A 983 41.77 12.94 -44.05
C ARG A 983 41.17 11.56 -43.83
N CYS A 984 40.72 11.29 -42.60
CA CYS A 984 40.00 10.07 -42.25
C CYS A 984 38.56 10.34 -41.80
N TYR A 985 37.62 9.48 -42.21
CA TYR A 985 36.29 9.38 -41.61
C TYR A 985 36.02 7.94 -41.18
N PHE A 986 35.68 7.73 -39.90
CA PHE A 986 35.35 6.41 -39.36
C PHE A 986 33.92 6.34 -38.84
N ILE A 987 33.21 5.27 -39.20
CA ILE A 987 31.86 4.98 -38.70
C ILE A 987 31.78 3.51 -38.30
N GLY A 988 31.40 3.25 -37.06
CA GLY A 988 31.31 1.91 -36.50
C GLY A 988 30.94 1.97 -35.03
N CYS A 989 31.14 0.87 -34.30
CA CYS A 989 30.94 0.89 -32.85
C CYS A 989 31.93 1.84 -32.17
N ASN A 990 31.56 2.37 -30.99
CA ASN A 990 32.39 3.36 -30.28
C ASN A 990 33.81 2.85 -29.98
N TYR A 991 33.99 1.54 -29.78
CA TYR A 991 35.32 0.93 -29.62
C TYR A 991 36.17 1.00 -30.90
N MET A 992 35.61 0.65 -32.06
CA MET A 992 36.33 0.71 -33.34
C MET A 992 36.77 2.14 -33.67
N ILE A 993 35.87 3.10 -33.53
CA ILE A 993 36.18 4.51 -33.84
C ILE A 993 37.13 5.13 -32.81
N MET A 994 37.10 4.68 -31.54
CA MET A 994 38.08 5.05 -30.53
C MET A 994 39.48 4.51 -30.89
N ASP A 995 39.58 3.22 -31.20
CA ASP A 995 40.84 2.56 -31.59
C ASP A 995 41.47 3.26 -32.82
N ALA A 996 40.66 3.52 -33.85
CA ALA A 996 41.11 4.27 -35.04
C ALA A 996 41.55 5.71 -34.72
N SER A 997 40.81 6.42 -33.85
CA SER A 997 41.14 7.79 -33.45
C SER A 997 42.43 7.85 -32.66
N ASN A 998 42.63 6.95 -31.72
CA ASN A 998 43.86 6.86 -30.92
C ASN A 998 45.05 6.50 -31.82
N PHE A 999 44.90 5.51 -32.70
CA PHE A 999 45.98 5.10 -33.60
C PHE A 999 46.45 6.24 -34.50
N THR A 1000 45.51 6.93 -35.16
CA THR A 1000 45.82 8.07 -36.04
C THR A 1000 46.38 9.27 -35.28
N LYS A 1001 45.97 9.48 -34.01
CA LYS A 1001 46.47 10.55 -33.14
C LYS A 1001 47.93 10.33 -32.75
N TYR A 1002 48.28 9.14 -32.28
CA TYR A 1002 49.59 8.88 -31.67
C TYR A 1002 50.68 8.51 -32.67
N HIS A 1003 50.34 7.89 -33.81
CA HIS A 1003 51.35 7.39 -34.74
C HIS A 1003 51.66 8.36 -35.89
N HIS A 1004 50.69 9.14 -36.37
CA HIS A 1004 50.86 9.92 -37.62
C HIS A 1004 50.13 11.28 -37.68
N HIS A 1005 49.42 11.70 -36.62
CA HIS A 1005 48.64 12.96 -36.53
C HIS A 1005 47.72 13.23 -37.74
N ILE A 1006 47.05 12.19 -38.25
CA ILE A 1006 46.17 12.31 -39.42
C ILE A 1006 44.79 12.87 -38.97
N PRO A 1007 44.26 13.94 -39.59
CA PRO A 1007 42.96 14.50 -39.23
C PRO A 1007 41.85 13.45 -39.34
N THR A 1008 41.22 13.12 -38.21
CA THR A 1008 40.33 11.97 -38.11
C THR A 1008 38.98 12.37 -37.53
N TYR A 1009 37.93 12.14 -38.30
CA TYR A 1009 36.56 12.45 -37.91
C TYR A 1009 35.75 11.17 -37.72
N VAL A 1010 34.94 11.12 -36.68
CA VAL A 1010 34.21 9.92 -36.28
C VAL A 1010 32.75 10.23 -36.04
N SER A 1011 31.87 9.32 -36.50
CA SER A 1011 30.44 9.42 -36.21
C SER A 1011 30.14 8.76 -34.87
N LEU A 1012 29.77 9.56 -33.87
CA LEU A 1012 29.50 9.06 -32.52
C LEU A 1012 28.13 8.38 -32.44
N ASN A 1013 28.12 7.17 -31.89
CA ASN A 1013 26.89 6.44 -31.57
C ASN A 1013 26.62 6.53 -30.06
N THR A 1014 26.09 7.67 -29.60
CA THR A 1014 25.70 7.85 -28.19
C THR A 1014 24.21 7.54 -27.99
N ILE A 1015 23.78 7.46 -26.73
CA ILE A 1015 22.35 7.31 -26.41
C ILE A 1015 21.60 8.59 -26.83
N MET A 1016 20.75 8.50 -27.85
CA MET A 1016 19.94 9.62 -28.36
C MET A 1016 18.45 9.29 -28.23
N ILE A 1017 17.68 10.12 -27.53
CA ILE A 1017 16.24 9.88 -27.29
C ILE A 1017 15.38 10.74 -28.23
N ASP A 1018 15.67 12.03 -28.32
CA ASP A 1018 14.88 12.98 -29.12
C ASP A 1018 15.51 13.32 -30.48
N GLY A 1019 16.83 13.19 -30.61
CA GLY A 1019 17.59 13.63 -31.78
C GLY A 1019 17.70 15.16 -31.92
N THR A 1020 17.06 15.93 -31.03
CA THR A 1020 16.99 17.40 -31.06
C THR A 1020 17.76 18.08 -29.92
N GLY A 1021 18.38 17.31 -29.03
CA GLY A 1021 19.24 17.82 -27.96
C GLY A 1021 18.52 18.34 -26.72
N MET A 1022 17.19 18.46 -26.74
CA MET A 1022 16.37 18.91 -25.60
C MET A 1022 16.44 17.91 -24.45
N CYS A 1023 16.51 16.61 -24.74
CA CYS A 1023 16.60 15.56 -23.71
C CYS A 1023 17.97 15.54 -22.99
N GLY A 1024 19.01 16.09 -23.61
CA GLY A 1024 20.39 16.05 -23.12
C GLY A 1024 20.99 14.66 -22.93
N GLY A 1025 20.37 13.60 -23.47
CA GLY A 1025 20.86 12.21 -23.40
C GLY A 1025 22.16 11.99 -24.20
N CYS A 1026 22.22 12.60 -25.39
CA CYS A 1026 23.31 12.46 -26.37
C CYS A 1026 24.60 13.25 -26.01
N ARG A 1027 24.66 13.81 -24.79
CA ARG A 1027 25.77 14.65 -24.35
C ARG A 1027 27.04 13.86 -24.09
N PHE A 1028 28.18 14.45 -24.42
CA PHE A 1028 29.52 13.91 -24.16
C PHE A 1028 30.53 15.05 -23.98
N THR A 1029 31.69 14.72 -23.44
CA THR A 1029 32.77 15.67 -23.19
C THR A 1029 33.68 15.78 -24.41
N TYR A 1030 33.91 17.01 -24.87
CA TYR A 1030 34.75 17.36 -26.01
C TYR A 1030 35.86 18.30 -25.55
N ILE A 1031 37.10 18.03 -25.95
CA ILE A 1031 38.31 18.73 -25.54
C ILE A 1031 38.65 19.76 -26.61
N ASP A 1032 38.58 21.04 -26.26
CA ASP A 1032 38.97 22.14 -27.15
C ASP A 1032 40.09 22.97 -26.52
N GLY A 1033 41.33 22.73 -26.97
CA GLY A 1033 42.53 23.21 -26.28
C GLY A 1033 42.64 22.57 -24.90
N ASP A 1034 42.84 23.39 -23.86
CA ASP A 1034 42.92 22.95 -22.46
C ASP A 1034 41.55 22.90 -21.75
N LYS A 1035 40.43 23.11 -22.47
CA LYS A 1035 39.09 23.16 -21.88
C LYS A 1035 38.25 21.95 -22.25
N GLU A 1036 37.64 21.33 -21.24
CA GLU A 1036 36.56 20.36 -21.42
C GLU A 1036 35.23 21.11 -21.62
N ILE A 1037 34.56 20.88 -22.74
CA ILE A 1037 33.25 21.43 -23.06
C ILE A 1037 32.25 20.32 -23.34
N THR A 1038 30.99 20.51 -22.95
CA THR A 1038 29.91 19.55 -23.25
C THR A 1038 29.40 19.79 -24.66
N LYS A 1039 29.35 18.74 -25.48
CA LYS A 1039 28.68 18.74 -26.79
C LYS A 1039 27.56 17.70 -26.84
N PHE A 1040 26.59 17.92 -27.72
CA PHE A 1040 25.44 17.05 -27.94
C PHE A 1040 25.60 16.35 -29.29
N ALA A 1041 25.82 15.03 -29.27
CA ALA A 1041 26.07 14.28 -30.51
C ALA A 1041 24.94 14.39 -31.54
N CYS A 1042 23.70 14.56 -31.07
CA CYS A 1042 22.52 14.64 -31.91
C CYS A 1042 22.31 16.01 -32.60
N VAL A 1043 22.82 17.11 -32.04
CA VAL A 1043 22.63 18.47 -32.58
C VAL A 1043 23.93 19.07 -33.08
N ASP A 1044 25.01 18.94 -32.31
CA ASP A 1044 26.34 19.42 -32.70
C ASP A 1044 27.04 18.47 -33.69
N GLY A 1045 26.52 17.25 -33.84
CA GLY A 1045 27.08 16.14 -34.62
C GLY A 1045 26.06 15.49 -35.55
N PRO A 1046 26.27 14.24 -36.01
CA PRO A 1046 26.94 13.18 -35.24
C PRO A 1046 28.45 13.03 -35.46
N ILE A 1047 29.04 13.80 -36.40
CA ILE A 1047 30.46 13.64 -36.75
C ILE A 1047 31.33 14.68 -36.04
N PHE A 1048 32.36 14.20 -35.34
CA PHE A 1048 33.27 15.01 -34.53
C PHE A 1048 34.73 14.66 -34.80
N ASP A 1049 35.64 15.55 -34.41
CA ASP A 1049 37.07 15.23 -34.38
C ASP A 1049 37.35 14.16 -33.32
N GLY A 1050 37.77 12.98 -33.76
CA GLY A 1050 38.02 11.80 -32.92
C GLY A 1050 39.14 12.02 -31.91
N HIS A 1051 40.06 12.97 -32.17
CA HIS A 1051 41.20 13.25 -31.30
C HIS A 1051 40.83 14.14 -30.10
N LYS A 1052 39.66 14.78 -30.18
CA LYS A 1052 39.11 15.71 -29.19
C LYS A 1052 38.01 15.09 -28.32
N ILE A 1053 37.69 13.82 -28.48
CA ILE A 1053 36.64 13.14 -27.70
C ILE A 1053 37.25 12.50 -26.44
N LYS A 1054 36.58 12.67 -25.29
CA LYS A 1054 36.89 11.93 -24.06
C LYS A 1054 36.11 10.61 -24.04
N TRP A 1055 36.77 9.54 -24.45
CA TRP A 1055 36.14 8.26 -24.76
C TRP A 1055 35.61 7.52 -23.53
N GLU A 1056 36.23 7.70 -22.36
CA GLU A 1056 35.84 7.04 -21.11
C GLU A 1056 34.39 7.40 -20.72
N ASP A 1057 34.01 8.67 -20.92
CA ASP A 1057 32.68 9.17 -20.60
C ASP A 1057 31.59 8.52 -21.47
N ILE A 1058 31.89 8.28 -22.75
CA ILE A 1058 30.94 7.68 -23.69
C ILE A 1058 30.75 6.19 -23.38
N ILE A 1059 31.84 5.47 -23.15
CA ILE A 1059 31.81 4.03 -22.88
C ILE A 1059 31.09 3.74 -21.56
N SER A 1060 31.41 4.48 -20.49
CA SER A 1060 30.74 4.33 -19.19
C SER A 1060 29.22 4.50 -19.31
N ARG A 1061 28.79 5.50 -20.10
CA ARG A 1061 27.37 5.79 -20.33
C ARG A 1061 26.66 4.72 -21.16
N GLU A 1062 27.33 4.15 -22.18
CA GLU A 1062 26.76 3.03 -22.94
C GLU A 1062 26.58 1.78 -22.08
N THR A 1063 27.50 1.51 -21.14
CA THR A 1063 27.40 0.33 -20.27
C THR A 1063 26.33 0.44 -19.17
N GLN A 1064 25.82 1.64 -18.89
CA GLN A 1064 24.87 1.88 -17.80
C GLN A 1064 23.55 1.09 -17.95
N PHE A 1065 23.11 0.83 -19.18
CA PHE A 1065 21.87 0.10 -19.45
C PHE A 1065 22.09 -1.35 -19.84
N TYR A 1066 23.33 -1.83 -19.88
CA TYR A 1066 23.68 -3.16 -20.37
C TYR A 1066 22.94 -4.29 -19.64
N ASP A 1067 22.91 -4.25 -18.29
CA ASP A 1067 22.19 -5.25 -17.49
C ASP A 1067 20.67 -5.18 -17.70
N THR A 1068 20.13 -3.98 -17.92
CA THR A 1068 18.70 -3.78 -18.17
C THR A 1068 18.32 -4.27 -19.56
N GLU A 1069 19.15 -4.00 -20.57
CA GLU A 1069 18.98 -4.53 -21.94
C GLU A 1069 19.00 -6.07 -21.92
N ILE A 1070 19.94 -6.69 -21.19
CA ILE A 1070 19.99 -8.16 -21.03
C ILE A 1070 18.69 -8.68 -20.40
N LEU A 1071 18.20 -8.04 -19.32
CA LEU A 1071 16.97 -8.47 -18.66
C LEU A 1071 15.73 -8.34 -19.56
N VAL A 1072 15.61 -7.26 -20.34
CA VAL A 1072 14.51 -7.08 -21.31
C VAL A 1072 14.62 -8.13 -22.42
N TYR A 1073 15.83 -8.37 -22.92
CA TYR A 1073 16.08 -9.39 -23.93
C TYR A 1073 15.71 -10.78 -23.40
N GLN A 1074 16.16 -11.15 -22.18
CA GLN A 1074 15.85 -12.42 -21.51
C GLN A 1074 14.37 -12.62 -21.24
N ASN A 1075 13.67 -11.58 -20.78
CA ASN A 1075 12.23 -11.64 -20.49
C ASN A 1075 11.38 -11.75 -21.75
N HIS A 1076 11.81 -11.17 -22.88
CA HIS A 1076 11.17 -11.34 -24.18
C HIS A 1076 11.70 -12.57 -24.95
N SER A 1077 12.83 -13.15 -24.54
CA SER A 1077 13.44 -14.33 -25.16
C SER A 1077 13.11 -15.61 -24.41
N CYS A 1078 11.83 -15.90 -24.22
CA CYS A 1078 11.36 -17.29 -24.21
C CYS A 1078 11.11 -17.81 -25.64
N GLN A 1079 11.87 -17.33 -26.62
CA GLN A 1079 11.90 -17.83 -28.00
C GLN A 1079 13.30 -17.82 -28.63
N ALA A 1080 14.29 -17.09 -28.10
CA ALA A 1080 15.67 -17.15 -28.62
C ALA A 1080 16.40 -18.40 -28.11
N ILE A 1081 16.12 -18.83 -26.88
CA ILE A 1081 16.55 -20.14 -26.36
C ILE A 1081 15.83 -21.25 -27.12
N GLU A 1082 14.53 -21.10 -27.44
CA GLU A 1082 13.83 -22.07 -28.32
C GLU A 1082 14.43 -22.09 -29.73
N ARG A 1083 14.79 -20.95 -30.34
CA ARG A 1083 15.48 -20.93 -31.65
C ARG A 1083 16.93 -21.45 -31.59
N PHE A 1084 17.62 -21.28 -30.46
CA PHE A 1084 18.94 -21.88 -30.23
C PHE A 1084 18.82 -23.41 -30.05
N LEU A 1085 17.80 -23.87 -29.32
CA LEU A 1085 17.45 -25.28 -29.14
C LEU A 1085 16.86 -25.91 -30.41
N GLU A 1086 16.13 -25.18 -31.24
CA GLU A 1086 15.63 -25.61 -32.56
C GLU A 1086 16.75 -25.66 -33.60
N ARG A 1087 17.74 -24.77 -33.52
CA ARG A 1087 18.97 -24.88 -34.33
C ARG A 1087 19.82 -26.06 -33.88
N GLN A 1088 19.89 -26.35 -32.57
CA GLN A 1088 20.52 -27.57 -32.03
C GLN A 1088 19.74 -28.85 -32.40
N ASN A 1089 18.41 -28.81 -32.43
CA ASN A 1089 17.55 -29.94 -32.81
C ASN A 1089 17.47 -30.17 -34.34
N LYS A 1090 18.06 -29.30 -35.16
CA LYS A 1090 18.18 -29.49 -36.62
C LYS A 1090 19.52 -30.08 -37.06
N SER A 1091 20.50 -30.17 -36.17
CA SER A 1091 21.72 -30.96 -36.38
C SER A 1091 21.62 -32.21 -35.52
N GLY A 1092 21.04 -33.28 -36.07
CA GLY A 1092 21.29 -34.61 -35.53
C GLY A 1092 22.79 -34.88 -35.54
N GLU A 1093 23.30 -35.39 -34.42
CA GLU A 1093 24.71 -35.63 -34.07
C GLU A 1093 25.42 -34.50 -33.31
N LEU A 1094 25.25 -34.56 -31.98
CA LEU A 1094 26.29 -34.21 -31.02
C LEU A 1094 27.41 -35.27 -31.09
N ASN A 1095 28.65 -34.82 -31.27
CA ASN A 1095 29.83 -35.38 -30.59
C ASN A 1095 31.03 -34.42 -30.77
N GLU A 1096 31.12 -33.48 -29.83
CA GLU A 1096 32.30 -32.90 -29.13
C GLU A 1096 32.07 -31.44 -28.74
#